data_AF-A0AAV5W9Q5-F1
#
_entry.id   AF-A0AAV5W9Q5-F1
#
_cell.length_a   1.000
_cell.length_b   1.000
_cell.length_c   1.000
_cell.angle_alpha   90.00
_cell.angle_beta   90.00
_cell.angle_gamma   90.00
#
_symmetry.space_group_name_H-M   'P 1'
#
loop_
_entity.id
_entity.type
_entity.pdbx_description
1 polymer ?
#
loop_
_entity_poly.entity_id
_entity_poly.type
_entity_poly.pdbx_seq_one_letter_code
_entity_poly.pdbx_strand_id
1 'polypeptide(L)'
;YSMILLNETWLSEDDSDAFLLGSNANYVSFRKDRPTNAAKSRGGGVAILCSPLLNPILISSFSTDDIEAITIDIHTSSYCKSIPFSSVRVCLIYRAPSCTNASLESLLTYLESIVGNSPLLISGDLNFPDIDWYTLTSPSQNDFLSFVADYRFSQYVNFKTRAQNILDLVLCNSNIIRNIRPSIPISDHTSISFSLAVASPRPRPFVPSRVYHLADWVMINSLISDHNWTMSLAHLDMNSSYEYFCNFMNSVLDTYVPKTTRSSSSPYPRHLRILYNKSNRIAMIAPNRSLAHKLSLRFERALREHNVRVENKIVNSNNAKAFFALCKTRLKSTSNASPAQIFLSIQSLAPKTNFSPDGLPNIFYKKCKYSLVTPLMILFNKTLCTNSVPDLWKKAIVKPIPKASSNSISMFRPISLTCSVTKVFEKILIKEITEYLDQHQLFDTRQAGFRWNLSLNESKCTVVNYGSLKPRTQYTINGNDLIPSPSMKDLGVIMQPSLKFSDHVSKLTSKARSKVNIMFKCFYSNDPLLYLQAFNAFIRPLLEYCTVVWSPRTVKLANFVENVQRNFTRRVFFRCAIPYSPYPDRLNFLSMSTLEQRRLIFDLLFLHKTIHNFYSLNSNLLFKISPLTRNLRNTHKLRIALPFAVPKSHSTFATRTVQRWNALPGEIVNSSPNVFRSHILNLPSISFTSESLLRL
;
A
#
# COMPACT_ATOMS: atom_id res chain seq x y z
N TYR A 1 28.03 -7.29 -8.30
CA TYR A 1 28.69 -6.02 -7.92
C TYR A 1 28.04 -5.45 -6.67
N SER A 2 28.78 -4.81 -5.75
CA SER A 2 28.19 -4.19 -4.55
C SER A 2 27.58 -2.80 -4.83
N MET A 3 28.02 -2.17 -5.91
CA MET A 3 27.52 -0.92 -6.47
C MET A 3 27.54 -1.05 -8.00
N ILE A 4 26.62 -0.38 -8.69
CA ILE A 4 26.58 -0.25 -10.15
C ILE A 4 26.30 1.23 -10.44
N LEU A 5 27.07 1.81 -11.37
CA LEU A 5 26.92 3.19 -11.84
C LEU A 5 26.37 3.12 -13.27
N LEU A 6 25.32 3.90 -13.57
CA LEU A 6 24.62 3.88 -14.85
C LEU A 6 24.45 5.30 -15.39
N ASN A 7 25.07 5.57 -16.53
CA ASN A 7 24.81 6.73 -17.38
C ASN A 7 23.69 6.40 -18.38
N GLU A 8 23.07 7.43 -18.94
CA GLU A 8 22.01 7.31 -19.96
C GLU A 8 20.88 6.34 -19.59
N THR A 9 20.20 6.58 -18.45
CA THR A 9 19.06 5.76 -18.05
C THR A 9 17.84 5.89 -18.97
N TRP A 10 17.70 7.06 -19.64
CA TRP A 10 16.56 7.43 -20.50
C TRP A 10 15.18 7.29 -19.81
N LEU A 11 15.15 7.31 -18.48
CA LEU A 11 13.93 7.29 -17.66
C LEU A 11 13.43 8.72 -17.38
N SER A 12 12.15 8.86 -17.03
CA SER A 12 11.56 10.11 -16.52
C SER A 12 10.97 9.94 -15.12
N GLU A 13 10.55 11.02 -14.47
CA GLU A 13 9.93 10.98 -13.14
C GLU A 13 8.65 10.10 -13.07
N ASP A 14 7.98 9.87 -14.21
CA ASP A 14 6.85 8.94 -14.32
C ASP A 14 7.27 7.45 -14.31
N ASP A 15 8.52 7.14 -14.66
CA ASP A 15 9.07 5.79 -14.73
C ASP A 15 9.53 5.31 -13.33
N SER A 16 9.11 4.10 -12.95
CA SER A 16 9.41 3.53 -11.64
C SER A 16 10.81 2.90 -11.57
N ASP A 17 11.51 3.06 -10.43
CA ASP A 17 12.78 2.34 -10.13
C ASP A 17 12.68 0.82 -10.26
N ALA A 18 11.47 0.25 -10.29
CA ALA A 18 11.24 -1.15 -10.62
C ALA A 18 11.76 -1.54 -12.02
N PHE A 19 11.94 -0.59 -12.96
CA PHE A 19 12.59 -0.84 -14.24
C PHE A 19 14.11 -1.09 -14.09
N LEU A 20 14.78 -0.39 -13.16
CA LEU A 20 16.21 -0.58 -12.86
C LEU A 20 16.46 -1.81 -11.96
N LEU A 21 15.58 -2.04 -10.98
CA LEU A 21 15.75 -3.05 -9.93
C LEU A 21 15.09 -4.40 -10.25
N GLY A 22 14.12 -4.43 -11.17
CA GLY A 22 13.29 -5.60 -11.43
C GLY A 22 12.61 -6.13 -10.15
N SER A 23 12.78 -7.42 -9.87
CA SER A 23 12.37 -8.06 -8.61
C SER A 23 13.50 -8.23 -7.59
N ASN A 24 14.66 -7.60 -7.81
CA ASN A 24 15.89 -7.89 -7.05
C ASN A 24 16.01 -6.97 -5.82
N ALA A 25 15.51 -7.43 -4.67
CA ALA A 25 15.47 -6.67 -3.41
C ALA A 25 16.85 -6.43 -2.73
N ASN A 26 17.96 -6.59 -3.46
CA ASN A 26 19.33 -6.52 -2.94
C ASN A 26 20.04 -5.18 -3.21
N TYR A 27 19.38 -4.22 -3.87
CA TYR A 27 19.91 -2.88 -4.16
C TYR A 27 18.93 -1.78 -3.76
N VAL A 28 19.48 -0.62 -3.41
CA VAL A 28 18.80 0.68 -3.34
C VAL A 28 19.14 1.45 -4.61
N SER A 29 18.16 2.09 -5.23
CA SER A 29 18.36 3.00 -6.37
C SER A 29 18.46 4.44 -5.87
N PHE A 30 19.46 5.17 -6.37
CA PHE A 30 19.52 6.63 -6.33
C PHE A 30 19.54 7.09 -7.79
N ARG A 31 18.60 7.94 -8.20
CA ARG A 31 18.37 8.30 -9.60
C ARG A 31 18.19 9.79 -9.78
N LYS A 32 18.69 10.33 -10.89
CA LYS A 32 18.44 11.70 -11.34
C LYS A 32 18.16 11.67 -12.84
N ASP A 33 16.93 12.02 -13.21
CA ASP A 33 16.47 12.02 -14.60
C ASP A 33 16.68 13.39 -15.26
N ARG A 34 16.80 13.40 -16.60
CA ARG A 34 16.86 14.63 -17.40
C ARG A 34 15.48 15.29 -17.46
N PRO A 35 15.33 16.60 -17.19
CA PRO A 35 14.06 17.31 -17.36
C PRO A 35 13.59 17.27 -18.83
N THR A 36 12.39 16.76 -19.09
CA THR A 36 11.84 16.66 -20.46
C THR A 36 11.07 17.93 -20.83
N ASN A 37 11.69 18.80 -21.64
CA ASN A 37 11.03 19.96 -22.25
C ASN A 37 10.60 19.65 -23.70
N ALA A 38 9.55 20.30 -24.19
CA ALA A 38 8.89 20.01 -25.48
C ALA A 38 9.78 20.13 -26.74
N ALA A 39 11.00 20.68 -26.61
CA ALA A 39 11.95 20.85 -27.71
C ALA A 39 13.12 19.83 -27.71
N LYS A 40 13.30 19.00 -26.67
CA LYS A 40 14.37 17.98 -26.59
C LYS A 40 13.77 16.57 -26.63
N SER A 41 14.40 15.67 -27.39
CA SER A 41 14.04 14.25 -27.43
C SER A 41 14.46 13.50 -26.16
N ARG A 42 13.88 12.31 -25.94
CA ARG A 42 14.18 11.44 -24.79
C ARG A 42 15.65 10.98 -24.81
N GLY A 43 16.39 11.21 -23.73
CA GLY A 43 17.78 10.79 -23.54
C GLY A 43 18.39 11.31 -22.23
N GLY A 44 19.60 10.85 -21.87
CA GLY A 44 20.32 11.27 -20.65
C GLY A 44 19.87 10.59 -19.35
N GLY A 45 20.20 11.21 -18.21
CA GLY A 45 19.89 10.71 -16.86
C GLY A 45 20.92 9.74 -16.27
N VAL A 46 21.02 9.70 -14.94
CA VAL A 46 22.00 8.89 -14.17
C VAL A 46 21.36 8.09 -13.03
N ALA A 47 21.92 6.92 -12.73
CA ALA A 47 21.52 6.11 -11.56
C ALA A 47 22.69 5.38 -10.88
N ILE A 48 22.70 5.39 -9.55
CA ILE A 48 23.57 4.57 -8.70
C ILE A 48 22.72 3.48 -8.04
N LEU A 49 22.99 2.22 -8.37
CA LEU A 49 22.39 1.06 -7.71
C LEU A 49 23.36 0.52 -6.65
N CYS A 50 23.09 0.74 -5.37
CA CYS A 50 24.01 0.44 -4.28
C CYS A 50 23.43 -0.62 -3.33
N SER A 51 24.27 -1.57 -2.89
CA SER A 51 23.86 -2.58 -1.90
C SER A 51 23.50 -1.91 -0.56
N PRO A 52 22.37 -2.25 0.09
CA PRO A 52 22.04 -1.76 1.43
C PRO A 52 23.10 -2.07 2.49
N LEU A 53 24.03 -3.00 2.24
CA LEU A 53 25.13 -3.34 3.14
C LEU A 53 26.23 -2.26 3.19
N LEU A 54 26.28 -1.37 2.20
CA LEU A 54 27.21 -0.22 2.17
C LEU A 54 26.64 1.03 2.86
N ASN A 55 25.45 0.92 3.47
CA ASN A 55 24.71 2.01 4.13
C ASN A 55 24.71 3.33 3.30
N PRO A 56 24.29 3.30 2.02
CA PRO A 56 24.38 4.47 1.15
C PRO A 56 23.42 5.59 1.58
N ILE A 57 23.90 6.83 1.57
CA ILE A 57 23.15 8.05 1.89
C ILE A 57 23.25 9.01 0.71
N LEU A 58 22.11 9.54 0.24
CA LEU A 58 22.09 10.60 -0.77
C LEU A 58 22.59 11.92 -0.13
N ILE A 59 23.62 12.52 -0.74
CA ILE A 59 24.18 13.80 -0.31
C ILE A 59 23.57 14.94 -1.13
N SER A 60 23.62 14.82 -2.45
CA SER A 60 23.10 15.82 -3.37
C SER A 60 22.85 15.24 -4.76
N SER A 61 22.09 15.99 -5.58
CA SER A 61 21.89 15.72 -7.00
C SER A 61 21.88 17.03 -7.75
N PHE A 62 22.48 17.06 -8.94
CA PHE A 62 22.64 18.23 -9.79
C PHE A 62 22.18 17.91 -11.21
N SER A 63 21.69 18.93 -11.92
CA SER A 63 21.36 18.80 -13.34
C SER A 63 21.30 20.17 -14.01
N THR A 64 21.91 20.27 -15.19
CA THR A 64 21.62 21.31 -16.17
C THR A 64 20.87 20.71 -17.37
N ASP A 65 20.75 21.47 -18.44
CA ASP A 65 20.15 21.05 -19.69
C ASP A 65 20.97 19.97 -20.44
N ASP A 66 22.27 19.84 -20.12
CA ASP A 66 23.25 19.02 -20.81
C ASP A 66 24.07 18.10 -19.86
N ILE A 67 23.92 18.25 -18.54
CA ILE A 67 24.66 17.50 -17.51
C ILE A 67 23.70 16.94 -16.46
N GLU A 68 23.89 15.70 -16.03
CA GLU A 68 23.26 15.13 -14.83
C GLU A 68 24.30 14.58 -13.87
N ALA A 69 24.17 14.86 -12.57
CA ALA A 69 25.04 14.28 -11.55
C ALA A 69 24.26 13.86 -10.29
N ILE A 70 24.73 12.79 -9.65
CA ILE A 70 24.19 12.32 -8.36
C ILE A 70 25.29 11.84 -7.44
N THR A 71 25.26 12.31 -6.19
CA THR A 71 26.31 12.09 -5.19
C THR A 71 25.76 11.38 -3.97
N ILE A 72 26.39 10.25 -3.61
CA ILE A 72 26.09 9.49 -2.40
C ILE A 72 27.34 9.32 -1.53
N ASP A 73 27.17 9.19 -0.22
CA ASP A 73 28.20 8.67 0.68
C ASP A 73 27.91 7.19 0.97
N ILE A 74 28.94 6.36 0.96
CA ILE A 74 28.88 4.97 1.47
C ILE A 74 29.66 4.87 2.78
N HIS A 75 29.07 4.20 3.78
CA HIS A 75 29.64 4.05 5.12
C HIS A 75 29.96 2.59 5.42
N THR A 76 31.26 2.28 5.53
CA THR A 76 31.72 0.96 5.96
C THR A 76 31.66 0.86 7.48
N SER A 77 30.75 0.03 8.00
CA SER A 77 30.43 -0.09 9.43
C SER A 77 31.49 -0.77 10.31
N SER A 78 32.74 -0.83 9.85
CA SER A 78 33.86 -1.50 10.51
C SER A 78 34.98 -0.51 10.79
N TYR A 79 35.20 -0.18 12.07
CA TYR A 79 36.36 0.57 12.52
C TYR A 79 37.63 -0.23 12.16
N CYS A 80 38.40 0.27 11.20
CA CYS A 80 39.60 -0.37 10.70
C CYS A 80 40.78 0.56 10.98
N LYS A 81 41.68 0.17 11.90
CA LYS A 81 42.83 1.01 12.32
C LYS A 81 43.79 1.38 11.18
N SER A 82 43.69 0.73 10.01
CA SER A 82 44.52 0.99 8.83
C SER A 82 43.82 1.84 7.75
N ILE A 83 42.62 2.38 7.99
CA ILE A 83 41.89 3.21 7.03
C ILE A 83 41.42 4.51 7.74
N PRO A 84 41.91 5.70 7.36
CA PRO A 84 41.68 6.93 8.12
C PRO A 84 40.33 7.61 7.88
N PHE A 85 39.42 7.01 7.10
CA PHE A 85 38.13 7.60 6.70
C PHE A 85 36.96 6.67 7.01
N SER A 86 35.83 7.26 7.46
CA SER A 86 34.59 6.57 7.85
C SER A 86 33.56 6.46 6.71
N SER A 87 33.81 7.14 5.59
CA SER A 87 32.97 7.18 4.40
C SER A 87 33.82 7.32 3.14
N VAL A 88 33.26 6.91 2.00
CA VAL A 88 33.72 7.28 0.66
C VAL A 88 32.55 7.94 -0.07
N ARG A 89 32.80 9.10 -0.67
CA ARG A 89 31.84 9.83 -1.48
C ARG A 89 31.94 9.38 -2.93
N VAL A 90 30.81 9.12 -3.56
CA VAL A 90 30.70 8.66 -4.95
C VAL A 90 29.77 9.60 -5.70
N CYS A 91 30.33 10.35 -6.65
CA CYS A 91 29.63 11.20 -7.59
C CYS A 91 29.60 10.51 -8.96
N LEU A 92 28.41 10.23 -9.47
CA LEU A 92 28.19 9.76 -10.84
C LEU A 92 27.74 10.93 -11.70
N ILE A 93 28.42 11.16 -12.82
CA ILE A 93 28.16 12.27 -13.74
C ILE A 93 27.95 11.75 -15.16
N TYR A 94 26.96 12.29 -15.86
CA TYR A 94 26.83 12.25 -17.31
C TYR A 94 26.95 13.66 -17.86
N ARG A 95 27.82 13.89 -18.84
CA ARG A 95 27.95 15.16 -19.56
C ARG A 95 27.75 14.92 -21.06
N ALA A 96 26.75 15.57 -21.65
CA ALA A 96 26.50 15.47 -23.08
C ALA A 96 27.64 16.13 -23.90
N PRO A 97 27.94 15.64 -25.12
CA PRO A 97 28.97 16.23 -25.97
C PRO A 97 28.66 17.67 -26.40
N SER A 98 27.39 18.07 -26.38
CA SER A 98 26.93 19.45 -26.67
C SER A 98 27.01 20.41 -25.47
N CYS A 99 27.62 20.01 -24.37
CA CYS A 99 27.64 20.77 -23.11
C CYS A 99 28.26 22.17 -23.27
N THR A 100 27.49 23.19 -22.90
CA THR A 100 27.90 24.60 -22.85
C THR A 100 28.90 24.92 -21.71
N ASN A 101 29.71 25.97 -21.88
CA ASN A 101 30.67 26.42 -20.85
C ASN A 101 29.95 26.83 -19.54
N ALA A 102 28.81 27.51 -19.61
CA ALA A 102 28.02 27.85 -18.42
C ALA A 102 27.49 26.61 -17.66
N SER A 103 27.20 25.51 -18.37
CA SER A 103 26.89 24.23 -17.72
C SER A 103 28.13 23.61 -17.06
N LEU A 104 29.31 23.76 -17.68
CA LEU A 104 30.58 23.29 -17.11
C LEU A 104 30.95 24.07 -15.85
N GLU A 105 30.89 25.40 -15.86
CA GLU A 105 31.07 26.26 -14.67
C GLU A 105 30.13 25.84 -13.53
N SER A 106 28.85 25.65 -13.85
CA SER A 106 27.84 25.17 -12.89
C SER A 106 28.17 23.79 -12.31
N LEU A 107 28.75 22.89 -13.12
CA LEU A 107 29.24 21.59 -12.65
C LEU A 107 30.46 21.76 -11.74
N LEU A 108 31.41 22.64 -12.06
CA LEU A 108 32.59 22.88 -11.22
C LEU A 108 32.18 23.41 -9.84
N THR A 109 31.32 24.44 -9.76
CA THR A 109 30.77 24.92 -8.48
C THR A 109 30.05 23.82 -7.70
N TYR A 110 29.32 22.93 -8.38
CA TYR A 110 28.71 21.77 -7.75
C TYR A 110 29.77 20.80 -7.18
N LEU A 111 30.83 20.50 -7.94
CA LEU A 111 31.90 19.60 -7.53
C LEU A 111 32.67 20.16 -6.33
N GLU A 112 33.03 21.45 -6.34
CA GLU A 112 33.63 22.16 -5.21
C GLU A 112 32.77 22.04 -3.94
N SER A 113 31.45 22.19 -4.07
CA SER A 113 30.51 22.07 -2.94
C SER A 113 30.43 20.66 -2.31
N ILE A 114 30.85 19.61 -3.03
CA ILE A 114 30.86 18.22 -2.54
C ILE A 114 32.26 17.71 -2.19
N VAL A 115 33.33 18.46 -2.46
CA VAL A 115 34.66 18.18 -1.93
C VAL A 115 34.64 18.31 -0.40
N GLY A 116 35.39 17.45 0.29
CA GLY A 116 35.52 17.50 1.75
C GLY A 116 36.48 16.42 2.25
N ASN A 117 36.43 16.14 3.55
CA ASN A 117 37.42 15.30 4.24
C ASN A 117 37.32 13.78 3.93
N SER A 118 36.30 13.34 3.18
CA SER A 118 36.18 11.93 2.75
C SER A 118 36.74 11.78 1.32
N PRO A 119 37.37 10.63 0.99
CA PRO A 119 37.73 10.29 -0.38
C PRO A 119 36.55 10.49 -1.34
N LEU A 120 36.77 11.27 -2.40
CA LEU A 120 35.80 11.55 -3.44
C LEU A 120 36.17 10.77 -4.70
N LEU A 121 35.25 9.91 -5.13
CA LEU A 121 35.26 9.18 -6.39
C LEU A 121 34.28 9.87 -7.35
N ILE A 122 34.78 10.35 -8.49
CA ILE A 122 33.99 10.83 -9.62
C ILE A 122 34.06 9.79 -10.74
N SER A 123 32.93 9.42 -11.33
CA SER A 123 32.90 8.47 -12.44
C SER A 123 31.69 8.66 -13.37
N GLY A 124 31.79 8.14 -14.59
CA GLY A 124 30.74 8.17 -15.62
C GLY A 124 31.27 8.69 -16.96
N ASP A 125 30.40 8.78 -17.96
CA ASP A 125 30.70 9.40 -19.25
C ASP A 125 30.73 10.92 -19.12
N LEU A 126 31.95 11.48 -19.10
CA LEU A 126 32.21 12.92 -19.00
C LEU A 126 32.47 13.57 -20.36
N ASN A 127 32.67 12.75 -21.40
CA ASN A 127 32.72 13.16 -22.80
C ASN A 127 33.67 14.35 -23.10
N PHE A 128 34.90 14.29 -22.59
CA PHE A 128 35.98 15.23 -22.92
C PHE A 128 36.93 14.59 -23.96
N PRO A 129 36.66 14.73 -25.27
CA PRO A 129 37.46 14.08 -26.31
C PRO A 129 38.84 14.73 -26.49
N ASP A 130 38.98 16.03 -26.17
CA ASP A 130 40.19 16.82 -26.43
C ASP A 130 41.25 16.71 -25.30
N ILE A 131 40.91 16.07 -24.17
CA ILE A 131 41.85 15.84 -23.07
C ILE A 131 42.59 14.53 -23.32
N ASP A 132 43.92 14.58 -23.40
CA ASP A 132 44.75 13.37 -23.30
C ASP A 132 44.89 12.95 -21.83
N TRP A 133 44.11 11.94 -21.45
CA TRP A 133 44.11 11.38 -20.11
C TRP A 133 45.37 10.59 -19.73
N TYR A 134 46.28 10.29 -20.66
CA TYR A 134 47.58 9.67 -20.35
C TYR A 134 48.61 10.71 -19.89
N THR A 135 48.69 11.85 -20.59
CA THR A 135 49.61 12.94 -20.25
C THR A 135 48.99 13.99 -19.32
N LEU A 136 47.67 13.95 -19.12
CA LEU A 136 46.87 14.98 -18.43
C LEU A 136 47.05 16.36 -19.08
N THR A 137 46.99 16.42 -20.41
CA THR A 137 47.09 17.66 -21.20
C THR A 137 45.85 17.89 -22.07
N SER A 138 45.68 19.12 -22.53
CA SER A 138 44.60 19.57 -23.40
C SER A 138 45.16 20.62 -24.38
N PRO A 139 44.77 20.62 -25.68
CA PRO A 139 45.24 21.60 -26.67
C PRO A 139 44.94 23.06 -26.31
N SER A 140 43.87 23.28 -25.55
CA SER A 140 43.49 24.57 -24.96
C SER A 140 43.35 24.45 -23.45
N GLN A 141 43.36 25.59 -22.74
CA GLN A 141 42.98 25.62 -21.33
C GLN A 141 41.61 24.96 -21.12
N ASN A 142 41.50 24.15 -20.06
CA ASN A 142 40.30 23.38 -19.73
C ASN A 142 40.10 23.37 -18.22
N ASP A 143 39.06 24.02 -17.73
CA ASP A 143 38.87 24.26 -16.30
C ASP A 143 38.50 23.00 -15.51
N PHE A 144 38.01 21.95 -16.19
CA PHE A 144 37.83 20.62 -15.57
C PHE A 144 39.17 19.91 -15.34
N LEU A 145 40.13 20.08 -16.26
CA LEU A 145 41.50 19.57 -16.08
C LEU A 145 42.22 20.33 -14.96
N SER A 146 42.01 21.65 -14.86
CA SER A 146 42.48 22.46 -13.70
C SER A 146 41.90 21.94 -12.39
N PHE A 147 40.58 21.75 -12.29
CA PHE A 147 39.91 21.18 -11.11
C PHE A 147 40.49 19.79 -10.73
N VAL A 148 40.74 18.93 -11.72
CA VAL A 148 41.36 17.61 -11.50
C VAL A 148 42.75 17.75 -10.88
N ALA A 149 43.56 18.71 -11.31
CA ALA A 149 44.88 18.99 -10.75
C ALA A 149 44.80 19.61 -9.33
N ASP A 150 44.00 20.66 -9.16
CA ASP A 150 43.88 21.43 -7.91
C ASP A 150 43.41 20.55 -6.75
N TYR A 151 42.40 19.70 -7.00
CA TYR A 151 41.86 18.76 -6.01
C TYR A 151 42.55 17.38 -6.03
N ARG A 152 43.69 17.26 -6.74
CA ARG A 152 44.60 16.09 -6.77
C ARG A 152 43.92 14.77 -7.13
N PHE A 153 43.02 14.80 -8.11
CA PHE A 153 42.39 13.60 -8.64
C PHE A 153 43.37 12.80 -9.50
N SER A 154 43.47 11.48 -9.25
CA SER A 154 44.10 10.55 -10.18
C SER A 154 43.04 9.92 -11.08
N GLN A 155 43.30 9.89 -12.39
CA GLN A 155 42.52 9.14 -13.38
C GLN A 155 43.05 7.69 -13.41
N TYR A 156 42.15 6.69 -13.43
CA TYR A 156 42.52 5.26 -13.37
C TYR A 156 42.20 4.45 -14.66
N VAL A 157 41.50 5.01 -15.64
CA VAL A 157 41.08 4.34 -16.89
C VAL A 157 42.14 4.55 -17.98
N ASN A 158 42.98 3.54 -18.19
CA ASN A 158 44.06 3.53 -19.18
C ASN A 158 43.72 2.74 -20.46
N PHE A 159 42.43 2.62 -20.80
CA PHE A 159 41.96 1.91 -21.98
C PHE A 159 40.78 2.63 -22.63
N LYS A 160 40.61 2.42 -23.93
CA LYS A 160 39.57 3.05 -24.76
C LYS A 160 38.18 2.57 -24.30
N THR A 161 37.27 3.51 -24.09
CA THR A 161 35.92 3.23 -23.58
C THR A 161 34.85 3.44 -24.64
N ARG A 162 35.05 4.36 -25.59
CA ARG A 162 34.21 4.52 -26.79
C ARG A 162 35.08 4.75 -28.03
N ALA A 163 34.95 3.88 -29.03
CA ALA A 163 35.76 3.90 -30.25
C ALA A 163 37.28 4.00 -29.98
N GLN A 164 37.91 5.14 -30.29
CA GLN A 164 39.34 5.38 -30.06
C GLN A 164 39.63 6.23 -28.80
N ASN A 165 38.61 6.69 -28.09
CA ASN A 165 38.70 7.70 -27.04
C ASN A 165 38.46 7.11 -25.64
N ILE A 166 38.89 7.85 -24.61
CA ILE A 166 38.60 7.56 -23.20
C ILE A 166 37.63 8.64 -22.71
N LEU A 167 36.33 8.32 -22.71
CA LEU A 167 35.25 9.27 -22.36
C LEU A 167 34.60 8.92 -21.02
N ASP A 168 34.41 7.63 -20.76
CA ASP A 168 34.06 7.10 -19.44
C ASP A 168 35.28 7.11 -18.51
N LEU A 169 35.17 7.83 -17.39
CA LEU A 169 36.29 8.08 -16.48
C LEU A 169 36.06 7.48 -15.08
N VAL A 170 37.16 7.25 -14.38
CA VAL A 170 37.23 6.93 -12.94
C VAL A 170 38.32 7.83 -12.36
N LEU A 171 37.89 8.87 -11.65
CA LEU A 171 38.74 9.88 -11.00
C LEU A 171 38.61 9.72 -9.49
N CYS A 172 39.72 9.65 -8.75
CA CYS A 172 39.66 9.68 -7.29
C CYS A 172 40.83 10.46 -6.67
N ASN A 173 40.52 11.32 -5.70
CA ASN A 173 41.51 12.09 -4.93
C ASN A 173 42.18 11.27 -3.80
N SER A 174 42.12 9.95 -3.89
CA SER A 174 42.64 9.01 -2.88
C SER A 174 43.00 7.67 -3.52
N ASN A 175 44.04 7.01 -3.00
CA ASN A 175 44.58 5.76 -3.54
C ASN A 175 43.78 4.51 -3.11
N ILE A 176 42.46 4.53 -3.39
CA ILE A 176 41.50 3.50 -2.98
C ILE A 176 40.97 2.64 -4.14
N ILE A 177 41.27 2.99 -5.39
CA ILE A 177 40.86 2.23 -6.59
C ILE A 177 41.85 1.08 -6.84
N ARG A 178 41.34 -0.12 -7.11
CA ARG A 178 42.12 -1.34 -7.41
C ARG A 178 41.46 -2.15 -8.54
N ASN A 179 42.24 -2.99 -9.22
CA ASN A 179 41.74 -3.98 -10.19
C ASN A 179 40.84 -3.40 -11.29
N ILE A 180 41.18 -2.22 -11.81
CA ILE A 180 40.43 -1.58 -12.89
C ILE A 180 40.65 -2.34 -14.21
N ARG A 181 39.56 -2.59 -14.94
CA ARG A 181 39.56 -3.37 -16.19
C ARG A 181 38.28 -3.11 -17.02
N PRO A 182 38.32 -3.32 -18.34
CA PRO A 182 37.11 -3.37 -19.16
C PRO A 182 36.24 -4.57 -18.77
N SER A 183 34.94 -4.44 -19.00
CA SER A 183 33.89 -5.43 -18.79
C SER A 183 33.08 -5.61 -20.08
N ILE A 184 32.18 -6.59 -20.10
CA ILE A 184 31.33 -6.92 -21.26
C ILE A 184 30.60 -5.65 -21.76
N PRO A 185 30.75 -5.26 -23.04
CA PRO A 185 30.00 -4.13 -23.59
C PRO A 185 28.51 -4.50 -23.69
N ILE A 186 27.67 -3.63 -23.13
CA ILE A 186 26.20 -3.73 -23.16
C ILE A 186 25.55 -2.64 -24.02
N SER A 187 26.36 -1.70 -24.52
CA SER A 187 26.02 -0.62 -25.45
C SER A 187 27.22 -0.37 -26.38
N ASP A 188 27.25 0.78 -27.07
CA ASP A 188 28.41 1.27 -27.83
C ASP A 188 29.55 1.79 -26.93
N HIS A 189 29.37 1.79 -25.60
CA HIS A 189 30.41 2.04 -24.60
C HIS A 189 30.90 0.74 -23.94
N THR A 190 32.19 0.71 -23.60
CA THR A 190 32.83 -0.37 -22.84
C THR A 190 32.66 -0.12 -21.35
N SER A 191 31.88 -0.96 -20.67
CA SER A 191 31.67 -0.83 -19.22
C SER A 191 32.97 -1.03 -18.43
N ILE A 192 33.18 -0.22 -17.38
CA ILE A 192 34.37 -0.30 -16.52
C ILE A 192 34.05 -1.11 -15.25
N SER A 193 34.98 -1.96 -14.80
CA SER A 193 34.91 -2.67 -13.53
C SER A 193 36.16 -2.39 -12.69
N PHE A 194 35.98 -2.00 -11.43
CA PHE A 194 37.05 -1.82 -10.45
C PHE A 194 36.60 -2.27 -9.04
N SER A 195 37.55 -2.31 -8.12
CA SER A 195 37.38 -2.63 -6.69
C SER A 195 37.74 -1.43 -5.82
N LEU A 196 37.03 -1.23 -4.72
CA LEU A 196 37.36 -0.23 -3.70
C LEU A 196 38.11 -0.90 -2.54
N ALA A 197 39.27 -0.34 -2.17
CA ALA A 197 40.07 -0.77 -1.03
C ALA A 197 39.49 -0.23 0.29
N VAL A 198 38.27 -0.67 0.61
CA VAL A 198 37.50 -0.26 1.80
C VAL A 198 37.14 -1.47 2.65
N ALA A 199 36.90 -1.28 3.94
CA ALA A 199 36.56 -2.37 4.85
C ALA A 199 35.25 -3.06 4.44
N SER A 200 35.33 -4.34 4.04
CA SER A 200 34.18 -5.08 3.55
C SER A 200 33.08 -5.18 4.62
N PRO A 201 31.82 -4.80 4.33
CA PRO A 201 30.73 -4.96 5.28
C PRO A 201 30.53 -6.45 5.56
N ARG A 202 30.73 -6.87 6.83
CA ARG A 202 30.56 -8.27 7.22
C ARG A 202 29.18 -8.76 6.76
N PRO A 203 29.08 -9.83 5.95
CA PRO A 203 27.78 -10.41 5.64
C PRO A 203 27.13 -10.81 6.96
N ARG A 204 25.86 -10.43 7.16
CA ARG A 204 25.13 -10.83 8.37
C ARG A 204 25.23 -12.35 8.48
N PRO A 205 25.68 -12.90 9.63
CA PRO A 205 25.74 -14.35 9.80
C PRO A 205 24.33 -14.89 9.54
N PHE A 206 24.25 -15.94 8.73
CA PHE A 206 22.97 -16.58 8.44
C PHE A 206 22.49 -17.26 9.71
N VAL A 207 21.56 -16.62 10.42
CA VAL A 207 20.92 -17.18 11.61
C VAL A 207 19.81 -18.15 11.16
N PRO A 208 19.98 -19.48 11.30
CA PRO A 208 19.01 -20.44 10.83
C PRO A 208 17.70 -20.27 11.61
N SER A 209 16.66 -19.81 10.94
CA SER A 209 15.36 -19.49 11.55
C SER A 209 14.42 -20.68 11.44
N ARG A 210 13.67 -21.01 12.50
CA ARG A 210 12.72 -22.14 12.48
C ARG A 210 11.63 -21.96 11.40
N VAL A 211 11.45 -22.95 10.53
CA VAL A 211 10.52 -22.93 9.39
C VAL A 211 9.18 -23.55 9.80
N TYR A 212 8.41 -22.80 10.58
CA TYR A 212 7.15 -23.22 11.22
C TYR A 212 6.04 -23.78 10.31
N HIS A 213 6.17 -23.70 8.98
CA HIS A 213 5.24 -24.36 8.05
C HIS A 213 5.63 -25.80 7.68
N LEU A 214 6.85 -26.22 8.02
CA LEU A 214 7.40 -27.59 7.88
C LEU A 214 7.54 -28.30 9.23
N ALA A 215 7.09 -27.69 10.31
CA ALA A 215 7.11 -28.26 11.65
C ALA A 215 6.21 -29.50 11.76
N ASP A 216 6.68 -30.54 12.45
CA ASP A 216 5.84 -31.65 12.86
C ASP A 216 4.97 -31.23 14.05
N TRP A 217 3.84 -30.58 13.72
CA TRP A 217 2.89 -30.13 14.72
C TRP A 217 2.19 -31.28 15.46
N VAL A 218 2.21 -32.52 14.96
CA VAL A 218 1.60 -33.67 15.66
C VAL A 218 2.50 -34.07 16.81
N MET A 219 3.79 -34.35 16.53
CA MET A 219 4.76 -34.70 17.56
C MET A 219 4.98 -33.57 18.57
N ILE A 220 5.03 -32.31 18.12
CA ILE A 220 5.15 -31.15 19.03
C ILE A 220 3.95 -31.05 19.98
N ASN A 221 2.71 -31.25 19.51
CA ASN A 221 1.54 -31.19 20.39
C ASN A 221 1.51 -32.39 21.35
N SER A 222 1.85 -33.60 20.90
CA SER A 222 1.94 -34.79 21.78
C SER A 222 2.91 -34.54 22.92
N LEU A 223 4.18 -34.23 22.61
CA LEU A 223 5.23 -34.03 23.62
C LEU A 223 4.91 -32.90 24.63
N ILE A 224 4.17 -31.87 24.22
CA ILE A 224 3.69 -30.83 25.14
C ILE A 224 2.51 -31.32 26.00
N SER A 225 1.59 -32.11 25.43
CA SER A 225 0.44 -32.68 26.15
C SER A 225 0.83 -33.78 27.13
N ASP A 226 1.80 -34.63 26.76
CA ASP A 226 2.23 -35.81 27.51
C ASP A 226 3.18 -35.45 28.66
N HIS A 227 3.70 -34.22 28.70
CA HIS A 227 4.59 -33.74 29.76
C HIS A 227 3.82 -33.36 31.04
N ASN A 228 4.25 -33.87 32.19
CA ASN A 228 3.62 -33.60 33.49
C ASN A 228 4.00 -32.20 34.03
N TRP A 229 3.41 -31.16 33.45
CA TRP A 229 3.61 -29.76 33.84
C TRP A 229 3.37 -29.47 35.31
N THR A 230 2.40 -30.15 35.94
CA THR A 230 2.09 -29.96 37.36
C THR A 230 3.28 -30.36 38.23
N MET A 231 3.88 -31.53 37.96
CA MET A 231 5.05 -32.00 38.69
C MET A 231 6.28 -31.16 38.38
N SER A 232 6.57 -30.92 37.09
CA SER A 232 7.77 -30.18 36.65
C SER A 232 7.81 -28.73 37.13
N LEU A 233 6.66 -28.10 37.38
CA LEU A 233 6.56 -26.71 37.82
C LEU A 233 6.20 -26.56 39.30
N ALA A 234 5.99 -27.63 40.07
CA ALA A 234 5.51 -27.56 41.45
C ALA A 234 6.45 -26.74 42.36
N HIS A 235 7.73 -27.10 42.39
CA HIS A 235 8.70 -26.59 43.39
C HIS A 235 9.58 -25.43 42.91
N LEU A 236 9.44 -24.98 41.66
CA LEU A 236 10.22 -23.87 41.10
C LEU A 236 9.66 -22.51 41.53
N ASP A 237 10.48 -21.46 41.61
CA ASP A 237 9.98 -20.07 41.71
C ASP A 237 9.37 -19.59 40.37
N MET A 238 8.84 -18.37 40.28
CA MET A 238 8.17 -17.87 39.07
C MET A 238 9.13 -17.66 37.87
N ASN A 239 10.36 -17.19 38.11
CA ASN A 239 11.37 -17.03 37.05
C ASN A 239 11.83 -18.42 36.58
N SER A 240 12.22 -19.30 37.51
CA SER A 240 12.65 -20.67 37.20
C SER A 240 11.55 -21.49 36.51
N SER A 241 10.28 -21.33 36.91
CA SER A 241 9.13 -21.96 36.24
C SER A 241 8.99 -21.51 34.78
N TYR A 242 9.16 -20.21 34.51
CA TYR A 242 9.02 -19.67 33.16
C TYR A 242 10.25 -19.96 32.29
N GLU A 243 11.46 -19.99 32.87
CA GLU A 243 12.67 -20.42 32.19
C GLU A 243 12.61 -21.91 31.82
N TYR A 244 12.20 -22.79 32.74
CA TYR A 244 11.97 -24.21 32.45
C TYR A 244 11.00 -24.40 31.28
N PHE A 245 9.86 -23.69 31.31
CA PHE A 245 8.92 -23.65 30.19
C PHE A 245 9.57 -23.20 28.89
N CYS A 246 10.32 -22.09 28.89
CA CYS A 246 10.99 -21.59 27.69
C CYS A 246 12.01 -22.59 27.13
N ASN A 247 12.79 -23.23 28.00
CA ASN A 247 13.83 -24.18 27.62
C ASN A 247 13.25 -25.48 27.06
N PHE A 248 12.22 -26.04 27.70
CA PHE A 248 11.47 -27.19 27.18
C PHE A 248 10.88 -26.89 25.79
N MET A 249 10.15 -25.78 25.66
CA MET A 249 9.49 -25.41 24.39
C MET A 249 10.50 -25.16 23.28
N ASN A 250 11.62 -24.47 23.56
CA ASN A 250 12.65 -24.25 22.56
C ASN A 250 13.36 -25.56 22.15
N SER A 251 13.62 -26.48 23.09
CA SER A 251 14.18 -27.82 22.80
C SER A 251 13.29 -28.64 21.86
N VAL A 252 11.99 -28.75 22.18
CA VAL A 252 11.00 -29.43 21.32
C VAL A 252 10.93 -28.76 19.94
N LEU A 253 10.93 -27.42 19.89
CA LEU A 253 10.90 -26.69 18.62
C LEU A 253 12.19 -26.82 17.80
N ASP A 254 13.36 -26.95 18.43
CA ASP A 254 14.62 -27.17 17.72
C ASP A 254 14.76 -28.59 17.17
N THR A 255 14.09 -29.55 17.81
CA THR A 255 14.03 -30.95 17.35
C THR A 255 13.04 -31.13 16.20
N TYR A 256 11.82 -30.58 16.31
CA TYR A 256 10.70 -30.87 15.40
C TYR A 256 10.32 -29.73 14.44
N VAL A 257 11.03 -28.59 14.45
CA VAL A 257 10.88 -27.54 13.43
C VAL A 257 12.17 -27.38 12.62
N PRO A 258 12.18 -27.82 11.34
CA PRO A 258 13.33 -27.63 10.46
C PRO A 258 13.77 -26.16 10.42
N LYS A 259 15.06 -25.90 10.64
CA LYS A 259 15.62 -24.55 10.49
C LYS A 259 15.83 -24.22 9.02
N THR A 260 15.79 -22.94 8.65
CA THR A 260 16.10 -22.50 7.29
C THR A 260 17.50 -22.97 6.95
N THR A 261 17.65 -23.78 5.90
CA THR A 261 18.93 -23.96 5.23
C THR A 261 19.23 -22.75 4.34
N ARG A 262 20.49 -22.54 3.96
CA ARG A 262 20.82 -21.59 2.88
C ARG A 262 20.17 -22.11 1.59
N SER A 263 19.04 -21.51 1.22
CA SER A 263 18.22 -21.92 0.10
C SER A 263 17.82 -20.70 -0.73
N SER A 264 18.05 -20.77 -2.04
CA SER A 264 17.50 -19.85 -3.04
C SER A 264 15.99 -20.12 -3.23
N SER A 265 15.19 -19.77 -2.22
CA SER A 265 13.76 -20.15 -2.16
C SER A 265 12.91 -19.34 -3.15
N SER A 266 12.44 -20.01 -4.20
CA SER A 266 11.55 -19.45 -5.21
C SER A 266 10.07 -19.50 -4.77
N PRO A 267 9.26 -18.43 -5.00
CA PRO A 267 7.92 -18.27 -4.40
C PRO A 267 6.80 -19.08 -5.08
N TYR A 268 7.11 -19.98 -6.01
CA TYR A 268 6.10 -20.60 -6.88
C TYR A 268 5.55 -21.96 -6.37
N PRO A 269 4.26 -22.28 -6.61
CA PRO A 269 3.67 -23.61 -6.38
C PRO A 269 4.42 -24.74 -7.09
N ARG A 270 4.36 -26.00 -6.60
CA ARG A 270 5.21 -27.13 -7.06
C ARG A 270 5.35 -27.25 -8.59
N HIS A 271 4.27 -27.20 -9.36
CA HIS A 271 4.31 -27.28 -10.83
C HIS A 271 5.02 -26.07 -11.49
N LEU A 272 4.73 -24.87 -11.01
CA LEU A 272 5.38 -23.62 -11.44
C LEU A 272 6.85 -23.53 -10.97
N ARG A 273 7.18 -24.10 -9.81
CA ARG A 273 8.55 -24.20 -9.29
C ARG A 273 9.40 -25.14 -10.14
N ILE A 274 8.83 -26.25 -10.62
CA ILE A 274 9.52 -27.15 -11.56
C ILE A 274 9.79 -26.42 -12.88
N LEU A 275 8.81 -25.69 -13.42
CA LEU A 275 8.98 -24.90 -14.65
C LEU A 275 9.99 -23.74 -14.46
N TYR A 276 9.88 -22.98 -13.37
CA TYR A 276 10.82 -21.91 -13.02
C TYR A 276 12.24 -22.43 -12.87
N ASN A 277 12.45 -23.51 -12.11
CA ASN A 277 13.78 -24.08 -11.92
C ASN A 277 14.37 -24.62 -13.23
N LYS A 278 13.56 -25.22 -14.11
CA LYS A 278 13.98 -25.64 -15.46
C LYS A 278 14.35 -24.43 -16.33
N SER A 279 13.51 -23.40 -16.35
CA SER A 279 13.76 -22.16 -17.10
C SER A 279 15.03 -21.45 -16.63
N ASN A 280 15.16 -21.24 -15.32
CA ASN A 280 16.26 -20.51 -14.70
C ASN A 280 17.60 -21.27 -14.87
N ARG A 281 17.59 -22.62 -14.75
CA ARG A 281 18.79 -23.44 -15.01
C ARG A 281 19.25 -23.37 -16.45
N ILE A 282 18.33 -23.38 -17.43
CA ILE A 282 18.70 -23.26 -18.84
C ILE A 282 19.15 -21.82 -19.19
N ALA A 283 18.51 -20.80 -18.61
CA ALA A 283 18.90 -19.40 -18.78
C ALA A 283 20.31 -19.10 -18.23
N MET A 284 20.73 -19.72 -17.12
CA MET A 284 22.10 -19.61 -16.60
C MET A 284 23.15 -20.31 -17.48
N ILE A 285 22.79 -21.40 -18.16
CA ILE A 285 23.73 -22.23 -18.93
C ILE A 285 23.86 -21.76 -20.39
N ALA A 286 22.77 -21.31 -21.01
CA ALA A 286 22.75 -20.92 -22.42
C ALA A 286 21.64 -19.89 -22.70
N PRO A 287 21.79 -18.61 -22.25
CA PRO A 287 20.74 -17.59 -22.33
C PRO A 287 20.26 -17.32 -23.77
N ASN A 288 21.16 -17.40 -24.75
CA ASN A 288 20.87 -17.05 -26.15
C ASN A 288 20.27 -18.21 -26.97
N ARG A 289 20.02 -19.39 -26.38
CA ARG A 289 19.35 -20.50 -27.10
C ARG A 289 17.83 -20.30 -27.11
N SER A 290 17.20 -20.55 -28.26
CA SER A 290 15.74 -20.51 -28.43
C SER A 290 14.95 -21.37 -27.42
N LEU A 291 15.58 -22.41 -26.86
CA LEU A 291 15.04 -23.25 -25.79
C LEU A 291 14.88 -22.49 -24.45
N ALA A 292 15.81 -21.60 -24.09
CA ALA A 292 15.73 -20.79 -22.87
C ALA A 292 14.50 -19.86 -22.92
N HIS A 293 14.35 -19.14 -24.03
CA HIS A 293 13.22 -18.27 -24.31
C HIS A 293 11.88 -19.04 -24.29
N LYS A 294 11.80 -20.19 -24.99
CA LYS A 294 10.61 -21.07 -24.99
C LYS A 294 10.23 -21.54 -23.58
N LEU A 295 11.19 -21.86 -22.71
CA LEU A 295 10.92 -22.30 -21.33
C LEU A 295 10.47 -21.15 -20.42
N SER A 296 11.01 -19.93 -20.59
CA SER A 296 10.57 -18.75 -19.84
C SER A 296 9.12 -18.41 -20.18
N LEU A 297 8.79 -18.33 -21.48
CA LEU A 297 7.41 -18.11 -21.95
C LEU A 297 6.44 -19.18 -21.44
N ARG A 298 6.86 -20.45 -21.38
CA ARG A 298 6.05 -21.56 -20.83
C ARG A 298 5.81 -21.40 -19.33
N PHE A 299 6.81 -20.94 -18.58
CA PHE A 299 6.68 -20.64 -17.16
C PHE A 299 5.74 -19.45 -16.91
N GLU A 300 5.91 -18.34 -17.65
CA GLU A 300 5.07 -17.15 -17.53
C GLU A 300 3.61 -17.42 -17.89
N ARG A 301 3.35 -18.18 -18.96
CA ARG A 301 2.00 -18.62 -19.33
C ARG A 301 1.35 -19.41 -18.19
N ALA A 302 2.04 -20.42 -17.67
CA ALA A 302 1.52 -21.24 -16.58
C ALA A 302 1.28 -20.43 -15.29
N LEU A 303 2.16 -19.48 -14.96
CA LEU A 303 2.01 -18.57 -13.81
C LEU A 303 0.77 -17.67 -13.98
N ARG A 304 0.55 -17.13 -15.19
CA ARG A 304 -0.63 -16.31 -15.51
C ARG A 304 -1.92 -17.11 -15.36
N GLU A 305 -1.99 -18.30 -15.96
CA GLU A 305 -3.17 -19.18 -15.84
C GLU A 305 -3.48 -19.55 -14.38
N HIS A 306 -2.45 -19.86 -13.57
CA HIS A 306 -2.64 -20.15 -12.15
C HIS A 306 -3.26 -18.95 -11.39
N ASN A 307 -2.75 -17.74 -11.64
CA ASN A 307 -3.29 -16.52 -11.05
C ASN A 307 -4.75 -16.25 -11.47
N VAL A 308 -5.10 -16.48 -12.73
CA VAL A 308 -6.48 -16.32 -13.24
C VAL A 308 -7.46 -17.30 -12.59
N ARG A 309 -7.07 -18.57 -12.37
CA ARG A 309 -7.91 -19.55 -11.65
C ARG A 309 -8.20 -19.12 -10.21
N VAL A 310 -7.22 -18.52 -9.52
CA VAL A 310 -7.38 -17.98 -8.16
C VAL A 310 -8.29 -16.75 -8.14
N GLU A 311 -8.13 -15.84 -9.11
CA GLU A 311 -8.96 -14.63 -9.23
C GLU A 311 -10.45 -14.97 -9.47
N ASN A 312 -10.74 -15.87 -10.41
CA ASN A 312 -12.09 -16.36 -10.68
C ASN A 312 -12.79 -16.94 -9.43
N LYS A 313 -12.09 -17.81 -8.68
CA LYS A 313 -12.65 -18.42 -7.46
C LYS A 313 -13.06 -17.39 -6.41
N ILE A 314 -12.35 -16.26 -6.33
CA ILE A 314 -12.63 -15.21 -5.35
C ILE A 314 -13.75 -14.28 -5.82
N VAL A 315 -13.77 -13.91 -7.11
CA VAL A 315 -14.86 -13.10 -7.67
C VAL A 315 -16.19 -13.86 -7.56
N ASN A 316 -16.23 -15.13 -7.97
CA ASN A 316 -17.44 -15.97 -7.88
C ASN A 316 -17.92 -16.20 -6.44
N SER A 317 -17.04 -16.09 -5.44
CA SER A 317 -17.44 -16.21 -4.03
C SER A 317 -18.21 -14.99 -3.48
N ASN A 318 -18.19 -13.85 -4.20
CA ASN A 318 -18.67 -12.53 -3.73
C ASN A 318 -18.15 -12.10 -2.33
N ASN A 319 -17.12 -12.78 -1.81
CA ASN A 319 -16.66 -12.60 -0.44
C ASN A 319 -15.65 -11.44 -0.38
N ALA A 320 -16.10 -10.27 0.06
CA ALA A 320 -15.25 -9.09 0.21
C ALA A 320 -14.02 -9.34 1.11
N LYS A 321 -14.14 -10.19 2.14
CA LYS A 321 -13.01 -10.56 3.02
C LYS A 321 -11.98 -11.41 2.26
N ALA A 322 -12.39 -12.30 1.36
CA ALA A 322 -11.50 -13.06 0.49
C ALA A 322 -10.83 -12.17 -0.57
N PHE A 323 -11.58 -11.26 -1.21
CA PHE A 323 -11.04 -10.27 -2.14
C PHE A 323 -9.97 -9.39 -1.49
N PHE A 324 -10.28 -8.78 -0.33
CA PHE A 324 -9.29 -7.99 0.39
C PHE A 324 -8.15 -8.85 0.97
N ALA A 325 -8.36 -10.13 1.28
CA ALA A 325 -7.28 -11.04 1.68
C ALA A 325 -6.31 -11.37 0.53
N LEU A 326 -6.79 -11.57 -0.71
CA LEU A 326 -5.93 -11.73 -1.89
C LEU A 326 -5.10 -10.48 -2.15
N CYS A 327 -5.75 -9.31 -2.16
CA CYS A 327 -5.06 -8.03 -2.29
C CYS A 327 -4.02 -7.83 -1.16
N LYS A 328 -4.38 -8.18 0.08
CA LYS A 328 -3.52 -8.10 1.27
C LYS A 328 -2.48 -9.23 1.39
N THR A 329 -2.51 -10.26 0.55
CA THR A 329 -1.42 -11.24 0.41
C THR A 329 -0.45 -10.81 -0.68
N ARG A 330 -0.95 -10.32 -1.83
CA ARG A 330 -0.14 -9.66 -2.86
C ARG A 330 0.47 -8.32 -2.39
N LEU A 331 0.03 -7.78 -1.24
CA LEU A 331 0.57 -6.55 -0.59
C LEU A 331 1.03 -6.72 0.89
N LYS A 332 0.97 -7.94 1.48
CA LYS A 332 1.24 -8.32 2.92
C LYS A 332 0.45 -7.54 4.02
N SER A 333 -0.03 -8.06 5.16
CA SER A 333 -0.69 -9.33 5.60
C SER A 333 -1.34 -9.12 7.01
N THR A 334 -2.45 -9.81 7.43
CA THR A 334 -2.88 -10.02 8.86
C THR A 334 -4.24 -10.78 9.08
N SER A 335 -4.19 -11.94 9.80
CA SER A 335 -4.86 -12.35 11.09
C SER A 335 -6.39 -12.59 11.35
N ASN A 336 -6.69 -13.09 12.58
CA ASN A 336 -7.96 -13.25 13.36
C ASN A 336 -8.83 -14.51 13.08
N ALA A 337 -9.57 -15.16 14.02
CA ALA A 337 -9.66 -15.10 15.51
C ALA A 337 -10.43 -16.34 16.10
N SER A 338 -10.71 -16.38 17.42
CA SER A 338 -11.67 -17.20 18.21
C SER A 338 -11.62 -18.75 18.32
N PRO A 339 -11.91 -19.22 19.56
CA PRO A 339 -12.80 -20.29 20.00
C PRO A 339 -13.78 -19.69 21.05
N ALA A 340 -13.92 -20.31 22.24
CA ALA A 340 -14.36 -19.68 23.50
C ALA A 340 -13.25 -18.89 24.24
N GLN A 341 -12.36 -19.48 25.08
CA GLN A 341 -11.53 -18.72 26.07
C GLN A 341 -9.98 -18.64 25.88
N ILE A 342 -9.12 -19.52 26.44
CA ILE A 342 -7.64 -19.32 26.41
C ILE A 342 -7.09 -19.25 24.97
N PHE A 343 -7.53 -20.14 24.07
CA PHE A 343 -7.19 -20.01 22.65
C PHE A 343 -7.89 -18.82 21.93
N LEU A 344 -8.65 -17.95 22.62
CA LEU A 344 -9.21 -16.66 22.13
C LEU A 344 -8.20 -15.53 22.35
N SER A 345 -7.57 -15.49 23.53
CA SER A 345 -6.37 -14.69 23.76
C SER A 345 -5.27 -15.12 22.79
N ILE A 346 -4.92 -16.42 22.75
CA ILE A 346 -3.92 -16.94 21.80
C ILE A 346 -4.36 -16.75 20.33
N GLN A 347 -5.61 -17.02 19.94
CA GLN A 347 -6.03 -16.86 18.52
C GLN A 347 -6.38 -15.42 18.14
N SER A 348 -6.46 -14.49 19.09
CA SER A 348 -6.44 -13.05 18.79
C SER A 348 -5.04 -12.53 18.41
N LEU A 349 -3.97 -13.25 18.79
CA LEU A 349 -2.63 -12.98 18.25
C LEU A 349 -2.66 -13.05 16.71
N ALA A 350 -1.85 -12.25 16.02
CA ALA A 350 -1.65 -12.46 14.60
C ALA A 350 -0.80 -13.73 14.39
N PRO A 351 -1.19 -14.72 13.55
CA PRO A 351 -0.41 -15.93 13.30
C PRO A 351 0.82 -15.57 12.46
N LYS A 352 1.84 -15.07 13.14
CA LYS A 352 3.07 -14.50 12.57
C LYS A 352 4.28 -15.16 13.22
N THR A 353 5.36 -15.22 12.47
CA THR A 353 6.72 -15.39 12.99
C THR A 353 7.24 -14.03 13.48
N ASN A 354 6.65 -13.49 14.56
CA ASN A 354 7.14 -12.28 15.20
C ASN A 354 8.39 -12.57 16.04
N PHE A 355 9.21 -11.55 16.24
CA PHE A 355 10.19 -11.54 17.30
C PHE A 355 9.47 -11.47 18.66
N SER A 356 10.07 -12.14 19.65
CA SER A 356 9.58 -12.29 21.03
C SER A 356 10.82 -12.58 21.89
N PRO A 357 11.03 -11.94 23.05
CA PRO A 357 12.25 -12.11 23.86
C PRO A 357 12.50 -13.55 24.35
N ASP A 358 11.45 -14.36 24.48
CA ASP A 358 11.44 -15.80 24.81
C ASP A 358 11.84 -16.73 23.64
N GLY A 359 12.05 -16.19 22.43
CA GLY A 359 12.26 -16.98 21.21
C GLY A 359 11.01 -17.68 20.67
N LEU A 360 9.85 -17.51 21.31
CA LEU A 360 8.60 -18.19 21.00
C LEU A 360 7.64 -17.24 20.24
N PRO A 361 7.44 -17.43 18.92
CA PRO A 361 6.59 -16.54 18.13
C PRO A 361 5.10 -16.88 18.27
N ASN A 362 4.22 -15.94 17.95
CA ASN A 362 2.76 -16.14 17.95
C ASN A 362 2.31 -17.39 17.17
N ILE A 363 3.01 -17.76 16.08
CA ILE A 363 2.67 -18.96 15.29
C ILE A 363 2.84 -20.27 16.09
N PHE A 364 3.79 -20.34 17.02
CA PHE A 364 3.95 -21.48 17.92
C PHE A 364 2.76 -21.57 18.87
N TYR A 365 2.48 -20.50 19.63
CA TYR A 365 1.33 -20.43 20.53
C TYR A 365 0.01 -20.78 19.79
N LYS A 366 -0.16 -20.30 18.56
CA LYS A 366 -1.30 -20.61 17.66
C LYS A 366 -1.43 -22.06 17.22
N LYS A 367 -0.32 -22.79 17.11
CA LYS A 367 -0.28 -24.15 16.57
C LYS A 367 -0.28 -25.22 17.66
N CYS A 368 0.30 -24.91 18.81
CA CYS A 368 0.26 -25.76 20.01
C CYS A 368 -0.85 -25.36 20.99
N LYS A 369 -1.86 -24.63 20.50
CA LYS A 369 -2.84 -23.86 21.29
C LYS A 369 -3.71 -24.68 22.25
N TYR A 370 -3.79 -26.00 22.05
CA TYR A 370 -4.52 -26.93 22.92
C TYR A 370 -3.58 -27.48 23.99
N SER A 371 -2.45 -28.07 23.60
CA SER A 371 -1.43 -28.59 24.52
C SER A 371 -0.83 -27.52 25.43
N LEU A 372 -0.80 -26.25 24.98
CA LEU A 372 -0.33 -25.12 25.79
C LEU A 372 -1.32 -24.64 26.87
N VAL A 373 -2.56 -25.12 26.92
CA VAL A 373 -3.54 -24.66 27.92
C VAL A 373 -3.05 -24.97 29.34
N THR A 374 -2.69 -26.24 29.60
CA THR A 374 -2.25 -26.72 30.92
C THR A 374 -1.02 -25.98 31.47
N PRO A 375 0.14 -25.90 30.76
CA PRO A 375 1.30 -25.17 31.28
C PRO A 375 1.05 -23.68 31.49
N LEU A 376 0.32 -23.02 30.58
CA LEU A 376 0.04 -21.60 30.72
C LEU A 376 -0.92 -21.32 31.88
N MET A 377 -1.91 -22.18 32.10
CA MET A 377 -2.81 -22.08 33.26
C MET A 377 -2.03 -22.20 34.58
N ILE A 378 -1.10 -23.15 34.69
CA ILE A 378 -0.24 -23.31 35.87
C ILE A 378 0.61 -22.04 36.09
N LEU A 379 1.28 -21.53 35.04
CA LEU A 379 2.11 -20.33 35.13
C LEU A 379 1.31 -19.06 35.48
N PHE A 380 0.09 -18.91 34.94
CA PHE A 380 -0.78 -17.76 35.21
C PHE A 380 -1.36 -17.81 36.63
N ASN A 381 -1.82 -18.98 37.09
CA ASN A 381 -2.27 -19.15 38.47
C ASN A 381 -1.12 -18.90 39.44
N LYS A 382 0.09 -19.38 39.13
CA LYS A 382 1.29 -19.11 39.93
C LYS A 382 1.60 -17.62 40.02
N THR A 383 1.59 -16.91 38.89
CA THR A 383 1.77 -15.44 38.81
C THR A 383 0.77 -14.69 39.71
N LEU A 384 -0.49 -15.15 39.75
CA LEU A 384 -1.54 -14.57 40.59
C LEU A 384 -1.33 -14.90 42.09
N CYS A 385 -0.98 -16.14 42.43
CA CYS A 385 -0.73 -16.54 43.82
C CYS A 385 0.53 -15.89 44.41
N THR A 386 1.58 -15.69 43.61
CA THR A 386 2.86 -15.11 44.07
C THR A 386 2.96 -13.60 43.88
N ASN A 387 1.91 -12.94 43.38
CA ASN A 387 1.88 -11.51 43.04
C ASN A 387 3.09 -11.04 42.21
N SER A 388 3.66 -11.90 41.38
CA SER A 388 4.93 -11.67 40.68
C SER A 388 4.93 -12.27 39.29
N VAL A 389 5.44 -11.50 38.31
CA VAL A 389 5.61 -11.90 36.91
C VAL A 389 7.09 -12.20 36.60
N PRO A 390 7.38 -13.14 35.68
CA PRO A 390 8.76 -13.39 35.22
C PRO A 390 9.46 -12.13 34.71
N ASP A 391 10.73 -11.95 35.02
CA ASP A 391 11.51 -10.77 34.60
C ASP A 391 11.67 -10.67 33.07
N LEU A 392 11.62 -11.79 32.37
CA LEU A 392 11.62 -11.82 30.90
C LEU A 392 10.34 -11.20 30.29
N TRP A 393 9.23 -11.14 31.03
CA TRP A 393 8.00 -10.47 30.57
C TRP A 393 8.12 -8.94 30.64
N LYS A 394 8.98 -8.43 31.53
CA LYS A 394 9.28 -6.99 31.69
C LYS A 394 10.21 -6.47 30.58
N LYS A 395 10.80 -7.35 29.75
CA LYS A 395 11.73 -7.02 28.66
C LYS A 395 11.00 -6.93 27.31
N ALA A 396 11.46 -6.05 26.42
CA ALA A 396 10.87 -5.86 25.10
C ALA A 396 11.91 -5.58 24.00
N ILE A 397 11.66 -6.07 22.79
CA ILE A 397 12.42 -5.69 21.59
C ILE A 397 11.78 -4.44 21.00
N VAL A 398 12.46 -3.30 21.03
CA VAL A 398 11.93 -2.02 20.51
C VAL A 398 12.10 -1.96 18.99
N LYS A 399 10.99 -1.76 18.26
CA LYS A 399 10.99 -1.55 16.81
C LYS A 399 10.43 -0.17 16.43
N PRO A 400 11.23 0.73 15.80
CA PRO A 400 10.71 2.00 15.30
C PRO A 400 9.79 1.79 14.08
N ILE A 401 8.66 2.52 14.02
CA ILE A 401 7.73 2.53 12.88
C ILE A 401 7.35 3.98 12.52
N PRO A 402 7.46 4.43 11.25
CA PRO A 402 7.08 5.80 10.86
C PRO A 402 5.61 6.15 11.16
N LYS A 403 5.37 7.39 11.59
CA LYS A 403 4.03 8.02 11.70
C LYS A 403 3.57 8.62 10.37
N ALA A 404 4.50 9.13 9.57
CA ALA A 404 4.31 9.80 8.28
C ALA A 404 5.53 9.59 7.37
N SER A 405 5.49 10.11 6.13
CA SER A 405 6.61 10.10 5.17
C SER A 405 7.64 11.19 5.49
N SER A 406 8.40 11.02 6.59
CA SER A 406 9.50 11.89 6.99
C SER A 406 10.57 11.07 7.74
N ASN A 407 11.83 11.48 7.60
CA ASN A 407 12.99 10.76 8.13
C ASN A 407 13.39 11.18 9.56
N SER A 408 12.71 12.17 10.16
CA SER A 408 13.04 12.66 11.52
C SER A 408 12.70 11.63 12.62
N ILE A 409 13.61 11.43 13.59
CA ILE A 409 13.48 10.41 14.66
C ILE A 409 12.17 10.57 15.47
N SER A 410 11.76 11.80 15.78
CA SER A 410 10.49 12.12 16.48
C SER A 410 9.23 11.64 15.74
N MET A 411 9.32 11.40 14.43
CA MET A 411 8.25 10.86 13.60
C MET A 411 8.15 9.33 13.66
N PHE A 412 9.00 8.62 14.41
CA PHE A 412 8.85 7.18 14.63
C PHE A 412 8.07 6.89 15.92
N ARG A 413 7.29 5.82 15.92
CA ARG A 413 6.70 5.19 17.13
C ARG A 413 7.65 4.08 17.59
N PRO A 414 8.13 4.09 18.84
CA PRO A 414 8.82 2.93 19.41
C PRO A 414 7.77 1.86 19.75
N ILE A 415 7.72 0.78 18.97
CA ILE A 415 6.82 -0.35 19.23
C ILE A 415 7.57 -1.40 20.06
N SER A 416 7.21 -1.51 21.33
CA SER A 416 7.75 -2.52 22.25
C SER A 416 7.16 -3.91 21.96
N LEU A 417 8.01 -4.84 21.54
CA LEU A 417 7.66 -6.24 21.33
C LEU A 417 8.04 -7.05 22.58
N THR A 418 7.15 -7.04 23.59
CA THR A 418 7.18 -7.94 24.77
C THR A 418 6.93 -9.40 24.40
N CYS A 419 7.16 -10.34 25.33
CA CYS A 419 6.88 -11.76 25.14
C CYS A 419 5.44 -12.02 24.70
N SER A 420 5.26 -13.02 23.85
CA SER A 420 3.95 -13.33 23.25
C SER A 420 2.97 -13.86 24.31
N VAL A 421 3.46 -14.55 25.33
CA VAL A 421 2.68 -15.02 26.50
C VAL A 421 2.20 -13.89 27.40
N THR A 422 2.99 -12.82 27.60
CA THR A 422 2.62 -11.67 28.43
C THR A 422 1.32 -11.04 27.92
N LYS A 423 1.21 -10.90 26.59
CA LYS A 423 0.01 -10.39 25.90
C LYS A 423 -1.21 -11.32 26.01
N VAL A 424 -1.00 -12.61 26.26
CA VAL A 424 -2.08 -13.57 26.53
C VAL A 424 -2.60 -13.37 27.96
N PHE A 425 -1.69 -13.20 28.93
CA PHE A 425 -2.01 -12.95 30.34
C PHE A 425 -2.66 -11.57 30.56
N GLU A 426 -2.04 -10.49 30.08
CA GLU A 426 -2.57 -9.12 30.11
C GLU A 426 -4.01 -9.06 29.60
N LYS A 427 -4.32 -9.81 28.53
CA LYS A 427 -5.65 -9.81 27.92
C LYS A 427 -6.69 -10.57 28.74
N ILE A 428 -6.29 -11.59 29.49
CA ILE A 428 -7.16 -12.27 30.46
C ILE A 428 -7.45 -11.30 31.61
N LEU A 429 -6.39 -10.72 32.21
CA LEU A 429 -6.55 -9.75 33.30
C LEU A 429 -7.39 -8.54 32.91
N ILE A 430 -7.15 -7.92 31.75
CA ILE A 430 -7.92 -6.76 31.30
C ILE A 430 -9.40 -7.11 31.17
N LYS A 431 -9.77 -8.32 30.73
CA LYS A 431 -11.16 -8.76 30.68
C LYS A 431 -11.75 -8.83 32.08
N GLU A 432 -11.16 -9.63 32.98
CA GLU A 432 -11.69 -9.84 34.33
C GLU A 432 -11.73 -8.53 35.15
N ILE A 433 -10.69 -7.70 35.06
CA ILE A 433 -10.64 -6.38 35.71
C ILE A 433 -11.70 -5.44 35.12
N THR A 434 -11.88 -5.41 33.79
CA THR A 434 -12.92 -4.55 33.18
C THR A 434 -14.31 -5.01 33.59
N GLU A 435 -14.58 -6.32 33.61
CA GLU A 435 -15.87 -6.88 34.02
C GLU A 435 -16.14 -6.62 35.52
N TYR A 436 -15.14 -6.74 36.39
CA TYR A 436 -15.26 -6.37 37.82
C TYR A 436 -15.53 -4.86 38.00
N LEU A 437 -14.74 -4.00 37.35
CA LEU A 437 -14.91 -2.54 37.42
C LEU A 437 -16.26 -2.10 36.82
N ASP A 438 -16.77 -2.79 35.80
CA ASP A 438 -18.12 -2.57 35.24
C ASP A 438 -19.21 -3.02 36.23
N GLN A 439 -19.10 -4.22 36.82
CA GLN A 439 -20.08 -4.77 37.77
C GLN A 439 -20.20 -3.92 39.05
N HIS A 440 -19.08 -3.41 39.56
CA HIS A 440 -19.03 -2.59 40.77
C HIS A 440 -19.07 -1.08 40.50
N GLN A 441 -19.28 -0.65 39.25
CA GLN A 441 -19.35 0.76 38.83
C GLN A 441 -18.13 1.62 39.24
N LEU A 442 -16.94 1.01 39.26
CA LEU A 442 -15.69 1.61 39.77
C LEU A 442 -14.93 2.44 38.71
N PHE A 443 -15.43 2.52 37.48
CA PHE A 443 -14.89 3.42 36.46
C PHE A 443 -15.31 4.87 36.70
N ASP A 444 -14.39 5.83 36.57
CA ASP A 444 -14.73 7.27 36.55
C ASP A 444 -15.81 7.53 35.48
N THR A 445 -16.85 8.27 35.84
CA THR A 445 -18.02 8.54 35.00
C THR A 445 -17.65 9.25 33.68
N ARG A 446 -16.47 9.90 33.63
CA ARG A 446 -15.92 10.59 32.46
C ARG A 446 -15.04 9.70 31.57
N GLN A 447 -14.78 8.44 31.94
CA GLN A 447 -13.90 7.53 31.21
C GLN A 447 -14.56 6.94 29.95
N ALA A 448 -14.51 7.67 28.83
CA ALA A 448 -15.12 7.29 27.54
C ALA A 448 -14.20 6.47 26.59
N GLY A 449 -13.04 5.99 27.06
CA GLY A 449 -12.09 5.21 26.28
C GLY A 449 -12.28 3.70 26.42
N PHE A 450 -12.56 2.99 25.31
CA PHE A 450 -12.53 1.52 25.20
C PHE A 450 -13.58 0.71 26.01
N ARG A 451 -14.72 1.29 26.42
CA ARG A 451 -15.83 0.58 27.10
C ARG A 451 -17.01 0.21 26.17
N TRP A 452 -17.83 -0.76 26.61
CA TRP A 452 -19.17 -1.05 26.05
C TRP A 452 -20.24 -0.21 26.75
N ASN A 453 -21.41 -0.06 26.10
CA ASN A 453 -22.41 0.97 26.41
C ASN A 453 -21.80 2.38 26.42
N LEU A 454 -21.33 2.82 25.24
CA LEU A 454 -20.55 4.04 25.05
C LEU A 454 -21.24 5.28 25.63
N SER A 455 -20.68 5.79 26.74
CA SER A 455 -20.87 7.18 27.12
C SER A 455 -20.48 8.08 25.95
N LEU A 456 -21.25 9.16 25.74
CA LEU A 456 -20.95 10.14 24.71
C LEU A 456 -19.55 10.70 24.98
N ASN A 457 -18.62 10.44 24.06
CA ASN A 457 -17.27 10.96 24.18
C ASN A 457 -17.32 12.45 23.84
N GLU A 458 -17.46 13.28 24.87
CA GLU A 458 -17.62 14.75 24.79
C GLU A 458 -16.65 15.38 23.79
N SER A 459 -15.35 15.02 23.87
CA SER A 459 -14.29 15.53 22.96
C SER A 459 -14.45 15.13 21.47
N LYS A 460 -15.35 14.20 21.15
CA LYS A 460 -15.70 13.75 19.79
C LYS A 460 -17.14 14.09 19.41
N CYS A 461 -17.96 14.52 20.37
CA CYS A 461 -19.29 15.05 20.12
C CYS A 461 -19.15 16.48 19.58
N THR A 462 -19.96 16.81 18.58
CA THR A 462 -19.93 18.14 17.94
C THR A 462 -21.33 18.52 17.53
N VAL A 463 -21.66 19.80 17.59
CA VAL A 463 -22.94 20.31 17.09
C VAL A 463 -22.83 20.63 15.60
N VAL A 464 -23.84 20.26 14.83
CA VAL A 464 -24.01 20.72 13.44
C VAL A 464 -25.36 21.42 13.34
N ASN A 465 -25.33 22.73 13.18
CA ASN A 465 -26.53 23.55 13.00
C ASN A 465 -26.95 23.52 11.52
N TYR A 466 -28.24 23.33 11.26
CA TYR A 466 -28.82 23.37 9.91
C TYR A 466 -29.80 24.54 9.79
N GLY A 467 -29.79 25.22 8.64
CA GLY A 467 -30.64 26.39 8.37
C GLY A 467 -29.92 27.74 8.55
N SER A 468 -30.65 28.82 8.34
CA SER A 468 -30.14 30.21 8.34
C SER A 468 -30.31 30.94 9.67
N LEU A 469 -30.91 30.30 10.68
CA LEU A 469 -31.10 30.88 12.01
C LEU A 469 -29.74 30.92 12.75
N LYS A 470 -29.46 32.03 13.45
CA LYS A 470 -28.34 32.09 14.41
C LYS A 470 -28.46 30.94 15.42
N PRO A 471 -27.36 30.32 15.88
CA PRO A 471 -27.41 29.29 16.91
C PRO A 471 -28.19 29.80 18.13
N ARG A 472 -29.34 29.17 18.42
CA ARG A 472 -30.26 29.64 19.47
C ARG A 472 -29.93 29.12 20.86
N THR A 473 -29.08 28.10 20.95
CA THR A 473 -28.81 27.36 22.19
C THR A 473 -27.38 26.84 22.17
N GLN A 474 -26.66 27.08 23.26
CA GLN A 474 -25.37 26.48 23.55
C GLN A 474 -25.63 25.10 24.15
N TYR A 475 -25.17 24.04 23.48
CA TYR A 475 -25.40 22.67 23.90
C TYR A 475 -24.23 22.20 24.76
N THR A 476 -24.53 21.75 25.97
CA THR A 476 -23.57 21.12 26.86
C THR A 476 -23.82 19.61 26.96
N ILE A 477 -22.76 18.84 27.16
CA ILE A 477 -22.82 17.47 27.67
C ILE A 477 -22.03 17.45 28.96
N ASN A 478 -22.64 17.01 30.07
CA ASN A 478 -22.02 16.95 31.40
C ASN A 478 -21.39 18.28 31.85
N GLY A 479 -21.97 19.41 31.44
CA GLY A 479 -21.46 20.76 31.72
C GLY A 479 -20.38 21.27 30.75
N ASN A 480 -19.85 20.42 29.86
CA ASN A 480 -18.87 20.81 28.85
C ASN A 480 -19.56 21.26 27.55
N ASP A 481 -19.12 22.41 27.01
CA ASP A 481 -19.64 22.98 25.77
C ASP A 481 -19.29 22.14 24.53
N LEU A 482 -20.29 21.85 23.70
CA LEU A 482 -20.07 21.22 22.41
C LEU A 482 -19.66 22.22 21.34
N ILE A 483 -18.49 22.00 20.76
CA ILE A 483 -17.97 22.84 19.68
C ILE A 483 -18.76 22.60 18.38
N PRO A 484 -19.21 23.66 17.68
CA PRO A 484 -19.79 23.53 16.35
C PRO A 484 -18.78 22.99 15.32
N SER A 485 -19.15 21.92 14.60
CA SER A 485 -18.31 21.33 13.55
C SER A 485 -18.78 21.74 12.14
N PRO A 486 -17.85 22.04 11.21
CA PRO A 486 -18.21 22.31 9.81
C PRO A 486 -18.72 21.07 9.05
N SER A 487 -18.51 19.86 9.58
CA SER A 487 -19.08 18.62 9.01
C SER A 487 -19.15 17.49 10.03
N MET A 488 -20.21 16.69 9.96
CA MET A 488 -20.37 15.46 10.77
C MET A 488 -20.55 14.26 9.85
N LYS A 489 -20.13 13.07 10.31
CA LYS A 489 -20.37 11.81 9.60
C LYS A 489 -21.45 11.01 10.33
N ASP A 490 -22.60 10.84 9.68
CA ASP A 490 -23.75 10.10 10.18
C ASP A 490 -24.04 8.87 9.31
N LEU A 491 -24.15 7.69 9.93
CA LEU A 491 -24.36 6.37 9.32
C LEU A 491 -23.57 6.06 8.02
N GLY A 492 -22.43 6.73 7.80
CA GLY A 492 -21.58 6.58 6.60
C GLY A 492 -21.60 7.75 5.62
N VAL A 493 -22.56 8.68 5.74
CA VAL A 493 -22.69 9.90 4.93
C VAL A 493 -22.07 11.08 5.67
N ILE A 494 -21.40 11.99 4.94
CA ILE A 494 -20.88 13.23 5.52
C ILE A 494 -21.86 14.37 5.25
N MET A 495 -22.35 14.97 6.33
CA MET A 495 -23.31 16.07 6.37
C MET A 495 -22.59 17.38 6.68
N GLN A 496 -23.06 18.50 6.12
CA GLN A 496 -22.55 19.85 6.36
C GLN A 496 -23.75 20.79 6.66
N PRO A 497 -23.57 21.89 7.42
CA PRO A 497 -24.59 22.91 7.67
C PRO A 497 -25.30 23.41 6.39
N SER A 498 -24.53 23.53 5.30
CA SER A 498 -25.02 23.97 3.99
C SER A 498 -25.86 22.93 3.23
N LEU A 499 -26.00 21.71 3.76
CA LEU A 499 -26.60 20.54 3.11
C LEU A 499 -25.99 20.23 1.71
N LYS A 500 -24.74 20.65 1.48
CA LYS A 500 -23.93 20.26 0.33
C LYS A 500 -23.24 18.94 0.62
N PHE A 501 -23.12 18.10 -0.41
CA PHE A 501 -22.49 16.78 -0.33
C PHE A 501 -21.13 16.71 -1.06
N SER A 502 -20.49 17.86 -1.31
CA SER A 502 -19.19 17.94 -2.01
C SER A 502 -18.11 17.10 -1.35
N ASP A 503 -17.98 17.23 -0.03
CA ASP A 503 -16.96 16.57 0.78
C ASP A 503 -17.21 15.06 0.86
N HIS A 504 -18.47 14.68 1.01
CA HIS A 504 -18.91 13.28 0.97
C HIS A 504 -18.53 12.64 -0.37
N VAL A 505 -18.92 13.25 -1.48
CA VAL A 505 -18.61 12.76 -2.84
C VAL A 505 -17.09 12.70 -3.08
N SER A 506 -16.33 13.71 -2.65
CA SER A 506 -14.87 13.74 -2.79
C SER A 506 -14.21 12.57 -2.04
N LYS A 507 -14.51 12.42 -0.74
CA LYS A 507 -13.96 11.33 0.10
C LYS A 507 -14.42 9.95 -0.40
N LEU A 508 -15.67 9.83 -0.84
CA LEU A 508 -16.24 8.59 -1.40
C LEU A 508 -15.56 8.18 -2.70
N THR A 509 -15.43 9.10 -3.66
CA THR A 509 -14.83 8.81 -4.98
C THR A 509 -13.34 8.54 -4.86
N SER A 510 -12.62 9.22 -3.97
CA SER A 510 -11.23 8.90 -3.62
C SER A 510 -11.12 7.44 -3.12
N LYS A 511 -11.90 7.06 -2.11
CA LYS A 511 -11.93 5.69 -1.56
C LYS A 511 -12.26 4.62 -2.62
N ALA A 512 -13.18 4.91 -3.53
CA ALA A 512 -13.51 4.01 -4.63
C ALA A 512 -12.37 3.88 -5.66
N ARG A 513 -11.72 5.00 -6.04
CA ARG A 513 -10.54 5.01 -6.92
C ARG A 513 -9.37 4.22 -6.30
N SER A 514 -9.13 4.36 -4.99
CA SER A 514 -8.12 3.54 -4.29
C SER A 514 -8.41 2.04 -4.41
N LYS A 515 -9.67 1.61 -4.30
CA LYS A 515 -10.04 0.20 -4.51
C LYS A 515 -9.86 -0.25 -5.97
N VAL A 516 -10.22 0.58 -6.95
CA VAL A 516 -9.96 0.30 -8.38
C VAL A 516 -8.46 0.14 -8.62
N ASN A 517 -7.63 1.02 -8.04
CA ASN A 517 -6.17 0.93 -8.10
C ASN A 517 -5.63 -0.37 -7.49
N ILE A 518 -6.11 -0.76 -6.31
CA ILE A 518 -5.71 -2.02 -5.67
C ILE A 518 -6.11 -3.21 -6.53
N MET A 519 -7.33 -3.25 -7.07
CA MET A 519 -7.82 -4.32 -7.94
C MET A 519 -6.91 -4.51 -9.17
N PHE A 520 -6.61 -3.45 -9.91
CA PHE A 520 -5.73 -3.53 -11.09
C PHE A 520 -4.24 -3.73 -10.77
N LYS A 521 -3.77 -3.38 -9.56
CA LYS A 521 -2.44 -3.74 -9.06
C LYS A 521 -2.36 -5.21 -8.65
N CYS A 522 -3.45 -5.80 -8.16
CA CYS A 522 -3.46 -7.14 -7.61
C CYS A 522 -3.87 -8.21 -8.62
N PHE A 523 -4.76 -7.93 -9.57
CA PHE A 523 -5.29 -8.92 -10.52
C PHE A 523 -4.42 -8.99 -11.78
N TYR A 524 -4.27 -10.18 -12.36
CA TYR A 524 -3.49 -10.45 -13.58
C TYR A 524 -4.32 -10.95 -14.76
N SER A 525 -5.63 -11.15 -14.57
CA SER A 525 -6.56 -11.50 -15.65
C SER A 525 -6.58 -10.48 -16.79
N ASN A 526 -6.94 -10.97 -17.97
CA ASN A 526 -7.27 -10.20 -19.17
C ASN A 526 -8.75 -10.41 -19.58
N ASP A 527 -9.57 -10.99 -18.71
CA ASP A 527 -11.02 -11.15 -18.94
C ASP A 527 -11.79 -9.90 -18.44
N PRO A 528 -12.52 -9.19 -19.32
CA PRO A 528 -13.31 -8.03 -18.92
C PRO A 528 -14.48 -8.37 -17.98
N LEU A 529 -15.07 -9.57 -18.07
CA LEU A 529 -16.22 -9.97 -17.27
C LEU A 529 -15.84 -10.19 -15.80
N LEU A 530 -14.70 -10.83 -15.53
CA LEU A 530 -14.12 -10.95 -14.19
C LEU A 530 -13.93 -9.58 -13.52
N TYR A 531 -13.41 -8.58 -14.25
CA TYR A 531 -13.25 -7.22 -13.71
C TYR A 531 -14.60 -6.53 -13.46
N LEU A 532 -15.57 -6.71 -14.36
CA LEU A 532 -16.93 -6.19 -14.21
C LEU A 532 -17.61 -6.75 -12.95
N GLN A 533 -17.56 -8.07 -12.76
CA GLN A 533 -18.07 -8.75 -11.57
C GLN A 533 -17.38 -8.22 -10.29
N ALA A 534 -16.04 -8.12 -10.29
CA ALA A 534 -15.28 -7.61 -9.15
C ALA A 534 -15.62 -6.14 -8.81
N PHE A 535 -15.80 -5.28 -9.82
CA PHE A 535 -16.25 -3.90 -9.61
C PHE A 535 -17.66 -3.85 -9.01
N ASN A 536 -18.59 -4.63 -9.57
CA ASN A 536 -19.98 -4.70 -9.14
C ASN A 536 -20.13 -5.24 -7.70
N ALA A 537 -19.27 -6.17 -7.28
CA ALA A 537 -19.28 -6.75 -5.93
C ALA A 537 -18.59 -5.87 -4.88
N PHE A 538 -17.40 -5.32 -5.17
CA PHE A 538 -16.51 -4.78 -4.13
C PHE A 538 -16.33 -3.25 -4.13
N ILE A 539 -16.73 -2.58 -5.21
CA ILE A 539 -16.49 -1.15 -5.44
C ILE A 539 -17.80 -0.39 -5.64
N ARG A 540 -18.65 -0.83 -6.57
CA ARG A 540 -19.92 -0.22 -6.92
C ARG A 540 -20.87 0.00 -5.72
N PRO A 541 -21.01 -0.92 -4.73
CA PRO A 541 -21.89 -0.69 -3.59
C PRO A 541 -21.51 0.52 -2.73
N LEU A 542 -20.24 0.95 -2.75
CA LEU A 542 -19.84 2.20 -2.08
C LEU A 542 -20.48 3.42 -2.72
N LEU A 543 -20.52 3.44 -4.06
CA LEU A 543 -21.03 4.56 -4.86
C LEU A 543 -22.56 4.64 -4.84
N GLU A 544 -23.23 3.57 -4.38
CA GLU A 544 -24.68 3.40 -4.34
C GLU A 544 -25.26 3.49 -2.92
N TYR A 545 -24.44 3.31 -1.88
CA TYR A 545 -24.88 3.39 -0.49
C TYR A 545 -25.48 4.75 -0.14
N CYS A 546 -26.73 4.76 0.33
CA CYS A 546 -27.48 5.96 0.75
C CYS A 546 -27.58 7.08 -0.29
N THR A 547 -27.52 6.80 -1.59
CA THR A 547 -27.66 7.84 -2.64
C THR A 547 -28.96 8.62 -2.55
N VAL A 548 -30.01 8.00 -2.01
CA VAL A 548 -31.30 8.62 -1.65
C VAL A 548 -31.13 9.86 -0.76
N VAL A 549 -30.09 9.92 0.07
CA VAL A 549 -29.75 11.09 0.88
C VAL A 549 -28.92 12.10 0.07
N TRP A 550 -27.78 11.67 -0.47
CA TRP A 550 -26.70 12.58 -0.89
C TRP A 550 -26.57 12.86 -2.40
N SER A 551 -27.45 12.31 -3.25
CA SER A 551 -27.30 12.31 -4.72
C SER A 551 -26.82 13.66 -5.29
N PRO A 552 -25.73 13.71 -6.09
CA PRO A 552 -25.13 14.97 -6.51
C PRO A 552 -26.07 15.81 -7.39
N ARG A 553 -26.25 17.08 -7.03
CA ARG A 553 -27.06 18.02 -7.83
C ARG A 553 -26.35 18.47 -9.12
N THR A 554 -25.09 18.89 -9.02
CA THR A 554 -24.42 19.57 -10.13
C THR A 554 -23.76 18.57 -11.06
N VAL A 555 -23.79 18.85 -12.37
CA VAL A 555 -23.15 18.02 -13.41
C VAL A 555 -21.67 17.77 -13.09
N LYS A 556 -20.95 18.78 -12.55
CA LYS A 556 -19.57 18.64 -12.06
C LYS A 556 -19.45 17.55 -10.99
N LEU A 557 -20.31 17.55 -9.98
CA LEU A 557 -20.23 16.63 -8.85
C LEU A 557 -20.78 15.22 -9.21
N ALA A 558 -21.78 15.14 -10.09
CA ALA A 558 -22.23 13.88 -10.69
C ALA A 558 -21.10 13.23 -11.53
N ASN A 559 -20.40 14.03 -12.35
CA ASN A 559 -19.24 13.57 -13.12
C ASN A 559 -18.07 13.10 -12.25
N PHE A 560 -17.88 13.63 -11.03
CA PHE A 560 -16.86 13.12 -10.11
C PHE A 560 -17.10 11.65 -9.72
N VAL A 561 -18.38 11.28 -9.51
CA VAL A 561 -18.84 9.91 -9.26
C VAL A 561 -18.72 9.06 -10.52
N GLU A 562 -19.27 9.53 -11.64
CA GLU A 562 -19.25 8.82 -12.92
C GLU A 562 -17.82 8.55 -13.41
N ASN A 563 -16.87 9.46 -13.16
CA ASN A 563 -15.46 9.30 -13.51
C ASN A 563 -14.79 8.09 -12.84
N VAL A 564 -15.32 7.55 -11.74
CA VAL A 564 -14.85 6.28 -11.17
C VAL A 564 -15.16 5.12 -12.13
N GLN A 565 -16.38 5.07 -12.68
CA GLN A 565 -16.80 4.08 -13.66
C GLN A 565 -16.13 4.32 -15.04
N ARG A 566 -15.98 5.58 -15.48
CA ARG A 566 -15.22 5.91 -16.70
C ARG A 566 -13.76 5.44 -16.63
N ASN A 567 -13.09 5.66 -15.50
CA ASN A 567 -11.71 5.22 -15.28
C ASN A 567 -11.62 3.69 -15.22
N PHE A 568 -12.53 3.04 -14.48
CA PHE A 568 -12.61 1.58 -14.40
C PHE A 568 -12.78 0.96 -15.79
N THR A 569 -13.81 1.33 -16.55
CA THR A 569 -14.07 0.77 -17.89
C THR A 569 -12.92 0.99 -18.86
N ARG A 570 -12.30 2.19 -18.88
CA ARG A 570 -11.11 2.47 -19.70
C ARG A 570 -9.94 1.54 -19.36
N ARG A 571 -9.74 1.24 -18.07
CA ARG A 571 -8.66 0.35 -17.60
C ARG A 571 -8.95 -1.12 -17.84
N VAL A 572 -10.22 -1.54 -17.83
CA VAL A 572 -10.62 -2.88 -18.29
C VAL A 572 -10.22 -3.04 -19.74
N PHE A 573 -10.63 -2.12 -20.61
CA PHE A 573 -10.32 -2.16 -22.04
C PHE A 573 -8.81 -2.25 -22.30
N PHE A 574 -8.02 -1.35 -21.68
CA PHE A 574 -6.56 -1.40 -21.78
C PHE A 574 -5.95 -2.71 -21.25
N ARG A 575 -6.38 -3.20 -20.07
CA ARG A 575 -5.85 -4.44 -19.48
C ARG A 575 -6.19 -5.68 -20.31
N CYS A 576 -7.36 -5.68 -20.96
CA CYS A 576 -7.86 -6.80 -21.74
C CYS A 576 -7.51 -6.70 -23.24
N ALA A 577 -6.68 -5.72 -23.63
CA ALA A 577 -6.29 -5.44 -25.01
C ALA A 577 -7.48 -5.21 -25.98
N ILE A 578 -8.58 -4.64 -25.47
CA ILE A 578 -9.75 -4.28 -26.26
C ILE A 578 -9.49 -2.90 -26.90
N PRO A 579 -9.77 -2.69 -28.20
CA PRO A 579 -9.60 -1.40 -28.88
C PRO A 579 -10.24 -0.25 -28.11
N TYR A 580 -9.66 0.95 -28.21
CA TYR A 580 -10.24 2.13 -27.56
C TYR A 580 -11.67 2.39 -28.10
N SER A 581 -12.61 2.60 -27.18
CA SER A 581 -13.97 3.01 -27.52
C SER A 581 -14.44 4.16 -26.61
N PRO A 582 -15.30 5.07 -27.09
CA PRO A 582 -15.99 6.08 -26.28
C PRO A 582 -16.73 5.49 -25.06
N TYR A 583 -17.04 6.33 -24.06
CA TYR A 583 -17.63 5.84 -22.81
C TYR A 583 -18.97 5.08 -22.98
N PRO A 584 -19.94 5.56 -23.80
CA PRO A 584 -21.18 4.81 -24.04
C PRO A 584 -20.93 3.41 -24.60
N ASP A 585 -20.01 3.27 -25.55
CA ASP A 585 -19.72 1.98 -26.19
C ASP A 585 -19.05 1.01 -25.22
N ARG A 586 -18.17 1.51 -24.33
CA ARG A 586 -17.61 0.70 -23.24
C ARG A 586 -18.68 0.24 -22.24
N LEU A 587 -19.72 1.03 -22.02
CA LEU A 587 -20.85 0.65 -21.18
C LEU A 587 -21.71 -0.41 -21.87
N ASN A 588 -22.01 -0.25 -23.16
CA ASN A 588 -22.75 -1.23 -23.96
C ASN A 588 -22.02 -2.58 -24.01
N PHE A 589 -20.71 -2.59 -24.32
CA PHE A 589 -19.88 -3.79 -24.34
C PHE A 589 -19.86 -4.53 -22.99
N LEU A 590 -19.82 -3.79 -21.87
CA LEU A 590 -19.83 -4.36 -20.52
C LEU A 590 -21.26 -4.55 -19.96
N SER A 591 -22.31 -4.30 -20.73
CA SER A 591 -23.71 -4.32 -20.27
C SER A 591 -23.94 -3.53 -18.97
N MET A 592 -23.38 -2.32 -18.88
CA MET A 592 -23.40 -1.46 -17.70
C MET A 592 -24.30 -0.23 -17.89
N SER A 593 -25.25 -0.02 -16.99
CA SER A 593 -25.91 1.28 -16.81
C SER A 593 -24.95 2.35 -16.24
N THR A 594 -25.19 3.64 -16.52
CA THR A 594 -24.47 4.75 -15.86
C THR A 594 -24.73 4.75 -14.33
N LEU A 595 -23.81 5.29 -13.53
CA LEU A 595 -24.07 5.41 -12.08
C LEU A 595 -25.19 6.42 -11.82
N GLU A 596 -25.40 7.37 -12.71
CA GLU A 596 -26.53 8.32 -12.66
C GLU A 596 -27.89 7.63 -12.79
N GLN A 597 -28.08 6.79 -13.80
CA GLN A 597 -29.30 5.99 -13.96
C GLN A 597 -29.53 5.11 -12.72
N ARG A 598 -28.47 4.52 -12.16
CA ARG A 598 -28.59 3.70 -10.93
C ARG A 598 -29.04 4.51 -9.72
N ARG A 599 -28.53 5.74 -9.53
CA ARG A 599 -28.99 6.65 -8.46
C ARG A 599 -30.48 6.98 -8.60
N LEU A 600 -30.94 7.28 -9.82
CA LEU A 600 -32.36 7.51 -10.11
C LEU A 600 -33.23 6.28 -9.80
N ILE A 601 -32.75 5.07 -10.13
CA ILE A 601 -33.43 3.82 -9.79
C ILE A 601 -33.57 3.65 -8.27
N PHE A 602 -32.51 3.92 -7.48
CA PHE A 602 -32.62 3.89 -6.01
C PHE A 602 -33.63 4.90 -5.47
N ASP A 603 -33.64 6.12 -6.03
CA ASP A 603 -34.59 7.15 -5.65
C ASP A 603 -36.06 6.72 -5.92
N LEU A 604 -36.36 6.18 -7.11
CA LEU A 604 -37.70 5.72 -7.46
C LEU A 604 -38.15 4.51 -6.64
N LEU A 605 -37.25 3.55 -6.37
CA LEU A 605 -37.53 2.38 -5.52
C LEU A 605 -37.83 2.77 -4.07
N PHE A 606 -37.11 3.76 -3.54
CA PHE A 606 -37.39 4.30 -2.21
C PHE A 606 -38.73 5.06 -2.18
N LEU A 607 -39.01 5.84 -3.23
CA LEU A 607 -40.26 6.60 -3.33
C LEU A 607 -41.50 5.69 -3.37
N HIS A 608 -41.48 4.65 -4.22
CA HIS A 608 -42.56 3.67 -4.32
C HIS A 608 -42.89 3.06 -2.96
N LYS A 609 -41.87 2.56 -2.26
CA LYS A 609 -42.03 1.99 -0.92
C LYS A 609 -42.52 3.00 0.12
N THR A 610 -42.14 4.27 0.00
CA THR A 610 -42.61 5.33 0.90
C THR A 610 -44.09 5.64 0.67
N ILE A 611 -44.52 5.76 -0.59
CA ILE A 611 -45.92 6.05 -0.95
C ILE A 611 -46.86 4.89 -0.55
N HIS A 612 -46.39 3.65 -0.69
CA HIS A 612 -47.13 2.45 -0.28
C HIS A 612 -46.88 2.05 1.20
N ASN A 613 -46.39 2.97 2.04
CA ASN A 613 -46.20 2.79 3.50
C ASN A 613 -45.37 1.57 3.94
N PHE A 614 -44.46 1.05 3.10
CA PHE A 614 -43.49 0.01 3.46
C PHE A 614 -42.34 0.53 4.36
N TYR A 615 -42.30 1.82 4.63
CA TYR A 615 -41.38 2.46 5.57
C TYR A 615 -42.15 3.22 6.63
N SER A 616 -41.73 3.10 7.89
CA SER A 616 -42.22 3.87 9.04
C SER A 616 -41.68 5.31 9.02
N LEU A 617 -42.05 6.05 7.96
CA LEU A 617 -41.68 7.44 7.71
C LEU A 617 -42.94 8.25 7.40
N ASN A 618 -43.11 9.40 8.04
CA ASN A 618 -44.20 10.31 7.73
C ASN A 618 -43.97 10.96 6.34
N SER A 619 -44.61 10.40 5.31
CA SER A 619 -44.49 10.82 3.91
C SER A 619 -44.84 12.29 3.69
N ASN A 620 -45.76 12.85 4.50
CA ASN A 620 -46.23 14.23 4.40
C ASN A 620 -45.11 15.26 4.65
N LEU A 621 -44.03 14.86 5.34
CA LEU A 621 -42.82 15.67 5.52
C LEU A 621 -41.95 15.76 4.25
N LEU A 622 -42.18 14.90 3.25
CA LEU A 622 -41.43 14.86 1.99
C LEU A 622 -42.27 15.34 0.80
N PHE A 623 -43.53 14.93 0.72
CA PHE A 623 -44.44 15.22 -0.38
C PHE A 623 -45.90 15.08 0.05
N LYS A 624 -46.79 15.77 -0.66
CA LYS A 624 -48.25 15.55 -0.56
C LYS A 624 -48.75 14.82 -1.80
N ILE A 625 -49.77 13.98 -1.65
CA ILE A 625 -50.49 13.45 -2.81
C ILE A 625 -51.21 14.64 -3.49
N SER A 626 -50.99 14.80 -4.79
CA SER A 626 -51.59 15.87 -5.58
C SER A 626 -52.86 15.33 -6.23
N PRO A 627 -54.06 15.80 -5.85
CA PRO A 627 -55.28 15.42 -6.55
C PRO A 627 -55.21 15.88 -8.02
N LEU A 628 -55.80 15.08 -8.91
CA LEU A 628 -56.06 15.48 -10.28
C LEU A 628 -57.28 16.38 -10.30
N THR A 629 -57.15 17.60 -10.82
CA THR A 629 -58.30 18.48 -11.07
C THR A 629 -59.16 18.01 -12.26
N ARG A 630 -58.58 17.21 -13.17
CA ARG A 630 -59.27 16.49 -14.25
C ARG A 630 -58.55 15.15 -14.53
N ASN A 631 -59.30 14.12 -14.90
CA ASN A 631 -58.74 12.85 -15.39
C ASN A 631 -58.08 13.08 -16.76
N LEU A 632 -56.77 12.86 -16.85
CA LEU A 632 -55.99 12.90 -18.10
C LEU A 632 -55.60 11.47 -18.46
N ARG A 633 -55.61 11.11 -19.74
CA ARG A 633 -55.46 9.71 -20.20
C ARG A 633 -54.13 9.06 -19.78
N ASN A 634 -53.09 9.85 -19.48
CA ASN A 634 -51.76 9.40 -19.10
C ASN A 634 -51.40 9.74 -17.63
N THR A 635 -52.37 9.92 -16.71
CA THR A 635 -52.09 10.23 -15.29
C THR A 635 -52.60 9.19 -14.30
N HIS A 636 -51.99 9.14 -13.11
CA HIS A 636 -52.30 8.20 -12.05
C HIS A 636 -52.72 8.91 -10.75
N LYS A 637 -53.44 8.20 -9.86
CA LYS A 637 -53.97 8.77 -8.60
C LYS A 637 -52.86 9.06 -7.57
N LEU A 638 -51.77 8.30 -7.58
CA LEU A 638 -50.64 8.45 -6.64
C LEU A 638 -49.63 9.55 -7.05
N ARG A 639 -50.05 10.59 -7.78
CA ARG A 639 -49.16 11.72 -8.13
C ARG A 639 -48.77 12.49 -6.88
N ILE A 640 -47.55 13.03 -6.87
CA ILE A 640 -47.02 13.78 -5.73
C ILE A 640 -46.67 15.22 -6.11
N ALA A 641 -46.76 16.11 -5.13
CA ALA A 641 -46.28 17.49 -5.19
C ALA A 641 -45.45 17.80 -3.92
N LEU A 642 -44.59 18.81 -3.99
CA LEU A 642 -43.88 19.28 -2.80
C LEU A 642 -44.86 19.96 -1.83
N PRO A 643 -44.72 19.78 -0.50
CA PRO A 643 -45.58 20.47 0.48
C PRO A 643 -45.13 21.92 0.69
N PHE A 644 -43.90 22.25 0.33
CA PHE A 644 -43.20 23.50 0.63
C PHE A 644 -42.37 23.98 -0.56
N ALA A 645 -42.10 25.29 -0.62
CA ALA A 645 -41.16 25.86 -1.57
C ALA A 645 -39.71 25.48 -1.20
N VAL A 646 -38.95 24.94 -2.16
CA VAL A 646 -37.53 24.64 -1.99
C VAL A 646 -36.71 25.67 -2.77
N PRO A 647 -35.67 26.30 -2.17
CA PRO A 647 -34.82 27.23 -2.89
C PRO A 647 -34.22 26.60 -4.15
N LYS A 648 -34.19 27.35 -5.26
CA LYS A 648 -33.62 26.89 -6.55
C LYS A 648 -32.17 26.40 -6.45
N SER A 649 -31.45 26.66 -5.36
CA SER A 649 -30.10 26.16 -5.06
C SER A 649 -30.04 24.78 -4.39
N HIS A 650 -31.08 24.32 -3.69
CA HIS A 650 -31.09 23.01 -3.00
C HIS A 650 -31.77 21.90 -3.83
N SER A 651 -31.18 20.69 -3.83
CA SER A 651 -31.79 19.49 -4.41
C SER A 651 -31.95 18.47 -3.30
N THR A 652 -33.19 18.08 -3.02
CA THR A 652 -33.56 17.06 -2.04
C THR A 652 -33.99 15.79 -2.74
N PHE A 653 -34.25 14.73 -1.97
CA PHE A 653 -34.87 13.51 -2.49
C PHE A 653 -36.21 13.80 -3.20
N ALA A 654 -37.08 14.60 -2.58
CA ALA A 654 -38.39 14.91 -3.15
C ALA A 654 -38.27 15.76 -4.44
N THR A 655 -37.43 16.81 -4.47
CA THR A 655 -37.38 17.70 -5.64
C THR A 655 -36.93 17.00 -6.92
N ARG A 656 -36.03 16.00 -6.82
CA ARG A 656 -35.51 15.28 -7.99
C ARG A 656 -36.35 14.07 -8.42
N THR A 657 -37.29 13.62 -7.59
CA THR A 657 -38.16 12.47 -7.87
C THR A 657 -39.55 12.85 -8.36
N VAL A 658 -40.14 13.95 -7.89
CA VAL A 658 -41.52 14.37 -8.22
C VAL A 658 -41.84 14.32 -9.72
N GLN A 659 -41.01 14.93 -10.56
CA GLN A 659 -41.23 14.94 -12.02
C GLN A 659 -41.12 13.53 -12.64
N ARG A 660 -40.20 12.69 -12.13
CA ARG A 660 -39.95 11.35 -12.65
C ARG A 660 -41.07 10.39 -12.28
N TRP A 661 -41.48 10.42 -11.03
CA TRP A 661 -42.59 9.63 -10.51
C TRP A 661 -43.89 9.94 -11.23
N ASN A 662 -44.23 11.23 -11.34
CA ASN A 662 -45.46 11.70 -11.97
C ASN A 662 -45.53 11.42 -13.49
N ALA A 663 -44.42 11.01 -14.12
CA ALA A 663 -44.35 10.62 -15.53
C ALA A 663 -44.43 9.09 -15.74
N LEU A 664 -44.50 8.29 -14.67
CA LEU A 664 -44.65 6.84 -14.78
C LEU A 664 -46.12 6.46 -15.02
N PRO A 665 -46.40 5.47 -15.89
CA PRO A 665 -47.74 4.91 -16.04
C PRO A 665 -48.33 4.38 -14.73
N GLY A 666 -49.65 4.54 -14.57
CA GLY A 666 -50.35 4.20 -13.34
C GLY A 666 -50.28 2.72 -12.96
N GLU A 667 -50.29 1.82 -13.93
CA GLU A 667 -50.14 0.37 -13.73
C GLU A 667 -48.83 0.02 -13.01
N ILE A 668 -47.73 0.65 -13.44
CA ILE A 668 -46.41 0.46 -12.84
C ILE A 668 -46.39 1.02 -11.43
N VAL A 669 -46.86 2.27 -11.26
CA VAL A 669 -46.89 2.96 -9.96
C VAL A 669 -47.73 2.23 -8.90
N ASN A 670 -48.84 1.62 -9.31
CA ASN A 670 -49.72 0.84 -8.43
C ASN A 670 -49.23 -0.61 -8.22
N SER A 671 -48.26 -1.10 -8.99
CA SER A 671 -47.79 -2.48 -8.90
C SER A 671 -47.03 -2.78 -7.60
N SER A 672 -46.90 -4.08 -7.27
CA SER A 672 -46.16 -4.51 -6.08
C SER A 672 -44.66 -4.14 -6.17
N PRO A 673 -43.94 -4.00 -5.03
CA PRO A 673 -42.53 -3.58 -5.05
C PRO A 673 -41.59 -4.44 -5.92
N ASN A 674 -41.92 -5.72 -6.13
CA ASN A 674 -41.14 -6.62 -6.99
C ASN A 674 -41.40 -6.38 -8.48
N VAL A 675 -42.66 -6.15 -8.85
CA VAL A 675 -43.06 -5.81 -10.23
C VAL A 675 -42.52 -4.43 -10.61
N PHE A 676 -42.74 -3.43 -9.73
CA PHE A 676 -42.19 -2.09 -9.88
C PHE A 676 -40.66 -2.12 -10.06
N ARG A 677 -39.95 -2.88 -9.21
CA ARG A 677 -38.49 -3.03 -9.32
C ARG A 677 -38.06 -3.62 -10.66
N SER A 678 -38.76 -4.64 -11.14
CA SER A 678 -38.44 -5.29 -12.42
C SER A 678 -38.64 -4.32 -13.59
N HIS A 679 -39.74 -3.57 -13.59
CA HIS A 679 -39.99 -2.55 -14.62
C HIS A 679 -38.96 -1.41 -14.58
N ILE A 680 -38.67 -0.86 -13.39
CA ILE A 680 -37.72 0.26 -13.25
C ILE A 680 -36.27 -0.13 -13.61
N LEU A 681 -35.88 -1.40 -13.37
CA LEU A 681 -34.56 -1.91 -13.80
C LEU A 681 -34.44 -2.08 -15.32
N ASN A 682 -35.55 -2.30 -16.03
CA ASN A 682 -35.60 -2.48 -17.47
C ASN A 682 -35.79 -1.17 -18.26
N LEU A 683 -35.93 -0.02 -17.58
CA LEU A 683 -36.00 1.27 -18.26
C LEU A 683 -34.70 1.53 -19.05
N PRO A 684 -34.78 1.85 -20.35
CA PRO A 684 -33.60 2.04 -21.18
C PRO A 684 -32.73 3.19 -20.66
N SER A 685 -31.42 3.11 -20.90
CA SER A 685 -30.43 4.12 -20.49
C SER A 685 -30.47 5.38 -21.34
N ILE A 686 -31.67 5.83 -21.73
CA ILE A 686 -31.86 7.10 -22.41
C ILE A 686 -31.56 8.21 -21.41
N SER A 687 -30.78 9.20 -21.85
CA SER A 687 -30.55 10.40 -21.06
C SER A 687 -31.87 11.14 -20.89
N PHE A 688 -32.50 10.98 -19.73
CA PHE A 688 -33.63 11.80 -19.32
C PHE A 688 -33.19 13.24 -19.00
N THR A 689 -32.49 13.91 -19.91
CA THR A 689 -32.25 15.35 -19.85
C THR A 689 -33.58 16.10 -19.89
N SER A 690 -33.62 17.32 -19.35
CA SER A 690 -34.86 18.10 -19.23
C SER A 690 -35.58 18.36 -20.56
N GLU A 691 -34.89 18.29 -21.69
CA GLU A 691 -35.46 18.45 -23.03
C GLU A 691 -36.25 17.23 -23.50
N SER A 692 -35.91 16.02 -23.04
CA SER A 692 -36.63 14.78 -23.38
C SER A 692 -38.04 14.68 -22.78
N LEU A 693 -38.44 15.62 -21.92
CA LEU A 693 -39.78 15.70 -21.32
C LEU A 693 -40.78 16.56 -22.13
N LEU A 694 -40.41 17.05 -23.32
CA LEU A 694 -41.26 17.88 -24.18
C LEU A 694 -41.77 17.19 -25.46
N ARG A 695 -41.53 15.89 -25.63
CA ARG A 695 -42.15 15.08 -26.72
C ARG A 695 -42.52 13.67 -26.25
N LEU A 696 -43.66 13.58 -25.57
CA LEU A 696 -44.66 12.51 -25.67
C LEU A 696 -46.02 13.08 -25.22
#